data_AF-A0AAV4HIM0-F1
#
_entry.id   AF-A0AAV4HIM0-F1
#
_cell.length_a   1.000
_cell.length_b   1.000
_cell.length_c   1.000
_cell.angle_alpha   90.00
_cell.angle_beta   90.00
_cell.angle_gamma   90.00
#
_symmetry.space_group_name_H-M   'P 1'
#
loop_
_entity.id
_entity.type
_entity.pdbx_description
1 polymer ?
#
loop_
_entity_poly.entity_id
_entity_poly.type
_entity_poly.pdbx_seq_one_letter_code
_entity_poly.pdbx_strand_id
1 'polypeptide(L)'
;NPLHQPWDVFHANTGSQYSSTSDNSSTYLILTSAIKVIFAIVCFALVLLCATASRISLIAVTYFLRPKQSDWIARSFVKKSTFSPPIAVLLSRASAATDVKWVWAAVVIETIQSMGLCTLVFYVMPRHDPILNCCLLSATVSIPAILGMLYPFSRRHENGDTNSRIFSNTCPNTRFLLMRFADIIGSTLHVGALAVFAYRDVTETKSVTRTALLIMSLLFVSVGSWDNYVTTRHAQQKSGIEKNRKASWLVTLVRFMRKRKTKTNLVTSLWKIIFTIAYAAIFFSWESGACLRVFFFLSTSATNCSLIGSVSLVDNLPPFDTPGCQSYLPIYLALFNITTSILCYKLGKSACKVLLQNIGFSLPLTLVTPVTFGLLCLSYTNSEDIEAFFGCAFSWAYSNMEISLADYLRHVVEDYWLLAALIAHVTLIYVTRHVWSSRSARMAPTDRLFVQPLYCGVLLETSLLTRRRRQDDDVTHRMSEAKWEQNHSVEDVADLDLATARSKLRHDTTPVIYICATMWHETENEMIQMLKSLIRLDSDQSARRNAQLFFNIRDPDYYEMEAHIFFDDAFEPHQEESEDYRVNSFVRQLVNVMNIAASSVHETVVKLQPPVRVSTPYGGRLVWRLPGGNTITAHLKDKVKIRHRKRWSQVMYMYYFLGHQLMSEVTSLEVKRVRADHTFILALDGDVDFQPEAVQILVDRMRKSPFLGAACGRIHPIGSGPMIWYQKFEYAVSHWLQKSTEHVLGCVLCSPGCFSLFRGSALMDDNVMKRYTTPPTAPRHYIQYDQGEDRWLCTLLLQQGYRVEYCAASDSFTYAPEGFEEFYNQRRRWTPSTLANILDLLQVNKNISIFARFLDISQVKLDAIHPSQYSRPLTGLVTPATIFLLILGAITTAYPEIPLYGALLLNVLPVAIFVMLCLKATSKTQVSVCTFSR
;
A
#
# COMPACT_ATOMS: atom_id res chain seq x y z
N ASN A 1 24.26 -9.94 -19.03
CA ASN A 1 23.26 -10.56 -18.14
C ASN A 1 22.36 -9.49 -17.51
N PRO A 2 21.18 -9.22 -18.09
CA PRO A 2 20.17 -8.31 -17.53
C PRO A 2 19.30 -8.96 -16.44
N LEU A 3 19.42 -10.28 -16.22
CA LEU A 3 18.51 -11.09 -15.40
C LEU A 3 18.76 -11.02 -13.87
N HIS A 4 19.70 -10.20 -13.40
CA HIS A 4 20.04 -10.12 -11.97
C HIS A 4 20.06 -8.71 -11.35
N GLN A 5 19.55 -7.69 -12.04
CA GLN A 5 19.30 -6.40 -11.39
C GLN A 5 17.90 -6.37 -10.76
N PRO A 6 17.75 -5.94 -9.50
CA PRO A 6 16.44 -5.74 -8.89
C PRO A 6 15.69 -4.67 -9.70
N TRP A 7 14.64 -5.11 -10.38
CA TRP A 7 13.74 -4.30 -11.22
C TRP A 7 13.37 -2.98 -10.55
N ASP A 8 13.89 -1.88 -11.07
CA ASP A 8 13.53 -0.52 -10.67
C ASP A 8 12.14 -0.17 -11.24
N VAL A 9 11.27 0.37 -10.39
CA VAL A 9 9.95 0.92 -10.74
C VAL A 9 10.04 1.96 -11.86
N PHE A 10 11.21 2.53 -12.05
CA PHE A 10 11.48 3.65 -12.91
C PHE A 10 12.33 3.30 -14.13
N HIS A 11 12.64 2.04 -14.42
CA HIS A 11 13.23 1.69 -15.72
C HIS A 11 12.10 1.43 -16.74
N ALA A 12 12.00 2.29 -17.76
CA ALA A 12 11.22 1.93 -18.95
C ALA A 12 12.00 0.84 -19.68
N ASN A 13 11.33 -0.28 -19.97
CA ASN A 13 11.89 -1.33 -20.78
C ASN A 13 12.11 -0.76 -22.18
N THR A 14 13.34 -0.46 -22.59
CA THR A 14 13.68 -0.05 -23.97
C THR A 14 13.68 -1.26 -24.91
N GLY A 15 12.76 -2.19 -24.71
CA GLY A 15 12.62 -3.43 -25.45
C GLY A 15 11.36 -3.44 -26.31
N SER A 16 11.17 -2.42 -27.14
CA SER A 16 10.36 -2.55 -28.35
C SER A 16 10.91 -1.59 -29.39
N GLN A 17 11.58 -2.13 -30.39
CA GLN A 17 11.79 -1.47 -31.67
C GLN A 17 10.41 -1.18 -32.28
N TYR A 18 9.84 -0.01 -31.99
CA TYR A 18 8.89 0.63 -32.90
C TYR A 18 9.61 1.80 -33.54
N SER A 19 10.14 1.54 -34.74
CA SER A 19 10.58 2.55 -35.67
C SER A 19 9.36 3.30 -36.20
N SER A 20 9.09 4.50 -35.67
CA SER A 20 8.62 5.64 -36.47
C SER A 20 8.61 6.91 -35.62
N THR A 21 9.33 7.93 -36.10
CA THR A 21 9.55 9.31 -35.58
C THR A 21 10.67 9.47 -34.54
N SER A 22 11.82 9.93 -35.04
CA SER A 22 13.15 9.88 -34.45
C SER A 22 13.61 11.16 -33.73
N ASP A 23 12.73 11.89 -33.04
CA ASP A 23 13.16 13.06 -32.23
C ASP A 23 12.46 13.20 -30.86
N ASN A 24 11.31 12.54 -30.63
CA ASN A 24 10.57 12.68 -29.36
C ASN A 24 10.94 11.65 -28.27
N SER A 25 11.69 10.59 -28.61
CA SER A 25 12.02 9.55 -27.62
C SER A 25 13.13 9.98 -26.64
N SER A 26 14.11 10.79 -27.09
CA SER A 26 15.20 11.28 -26.24
C SER A 26 14.68 12.28 -25.21
N THR A 27 13.86 13.24 -25.64
CA THR A 27 13.26 14.26 -24.77
C THR A 27 12.33 13.64 -23.73
N TYR A 28 11.53 12.63 -24.09
CA TYR A 28 10.69 11.89 -23.14
C TYR A 28 11.52 11.07 -22.14
N LEU A 29 12.61 10.43 -22.58
CA LEU A 29 13.50 9.68 -21.70
C LEU A 29 14.25 10.61 -20.72
N ILE A 30 14.69 11.78 -21.20
CA ILE A 30 15.32 12.83 -20.38
C ILE A 30 14.28 13.38 -19.38
N LEU A 31 13.06 13.69 -19.82
CA LEU A 31 12.00 14.22 -18.97
C LEU A 31 11.60 13.22 -17.87
N THR A 32 11.41 11.95 -18.22
CA THR A 32 11.09 10.91 -17.23
C THR A 32 12.26 10.68 -16.26
N SER A 33 13.51 10.76 -16.74
CA SER A 33 14.70 10.71 -15.88
C SER A 33 14.81 11.90 -14.95
N ALA A 34 14.52 13.11 -15.44
CA ALA A 34 14.47 14.33 -14.66
C ALA A 34 13.38 14.25 -13.58
N ILE A 35 12.16 13.80 -13.92
CA ILE A 35 11.07 13.61 -12.96
C ILE A 35 11.46 12.60 -11.87
N LYS A 36 12.17 11.52 -12.21
CA LYS A 36 12.65 10.53 -11.22
C LYS A 36 13.67 11.14 -10.26
N VAL A 37 14.64 11.88 -10.79
CA VAL A 37 15.65 12.56 -9.99
C VAL A 37 14.99 13.60 -9.08
N ILE A 38 14.07 14.41 -9.62
CA ILE A 38 13.29 15.39 -8.85
C ILE A 38 12.50 14.67 -7.75
N PHE A 39 11.78 13.59 -8.06
CA PHE A 39 11.01 12.85 -7.06
C PHE A 39 11.90 12.24 -5.96
N ALA A 40 13.07 11.70 -6.32
CA ALA A 40 14.03 11.17 -5.37
C ALA A 40 14.60 12.28 -4.46
N ILE A 41 14.93 13.45 -5.02
CA ILE A 41 15.42 14.62 -4.29
C ILE A 41 14.33 15.15 -3.34
N VAL A 42 13.08 15.29 -3.82
CA VAL A 42 11.94 15.72 -3.00
C VAL A 42 11.69 14.72 -1.87
N CYS A 43 11.72 13.42 -2.15
CA CYS A 43 11.55 12.39 -1.14
C CYS A 43 12.67 12.44 -0.08
N PHE A 44 13.93 12.57 -0.51
CA PHE A 44 15.09 12.76 0.35
C PHE A 44 14.91 13.99 1.26
N ALA A 45 14.62 15.15 0.67
CA ALA A 45 14.48 16.42 1.38
C ALA A 45 13.34 16.37 2.40
N LEU A 46 12.17 15.85 2.03
CA LEU A 46 11.02 15.75 2.93
C LEU A 46 11.27 14.79 4.08
N VAL A 47 11.88 13.63 3.84
CA VAL A 47 12.19 12.67 4.91
C VAL A 47 13.22 13.24 5.88
N LEU A 48 14.28 13.88 5.36
CA LEU A 48 15.29 14.55 6.18
C LEU A 48 14.66 15.67 7.01
N LEU A 49 13.91 16.58 6.40
CA LEU A 49 13.25 17.69 7.06
C LEU A 49 12.29 17.23 8.16
N CYS A 50 11.44 16.23 7.88
CA CYS A 50 10.49 15.75 8.89
C CYS A 50 11.21 15.06 10.06
N ALA A 51 12.28 14.32 9.80
CA ALA A 51 13.04 13.63 10.84
C ALA A 51 13.86 14.61 11.70
N THR A 52 14.50 15.61 11.08
CA THR A 52 15.21 16.67 11.82
C THR A 52 14.25 17.53 12.64
N ALA A 53 13.09 17.90 12.07
CA ALA A 53 12.05 18.64 12.78
C ALA A 53 11.49 17.85 13.98
N SER A 54 11.26 16.53 13.82
CA SER A 54 10.86 15.66 14.93
C SER A 54 11.93 15.64 16.04
N ARG A 55 13.21 15.50 15.69
CA ARG A 55 14.29 15.45 16.69
C ARG A 55 14.50 16.78 17.41
N ILE A 56 14.50 17.91 16.69
CA ILE A 56 14.63 19.25 17.29
C ILE A 56 13.44 19.54 18.20
N SER A 57 12.21 19.23 17.76
CA SER A 57 11.02 19.44 18.59
C SER A 57 11.02 18.59 19.86
N LEU A 58 11.54 17.35 19.82
CA LEU A 58 11.71 16.53 21.02
C LEU A 58 12.73 17.15 22.00
N ILE A 59 13.88 17.60 21.48
CA ILE A 59 14.91 18.27 22.29
C ILE A 59 14.36 19.56 22.89
N ALA A 60 13.59 20.34 22.14
CA ALA A 60 12.93 21.55 22.62
C ALA A 60 11.89 21.26 23.72
N VAL A 61 10.99 20.29 23.51
CA VAL A 61 9.98 19.89 24.52
C VAL A 61 10.64 19.41 25.81
N THR A 62 11.71 18.62 25.70
CA THR A 62 12.43 18.11 26.89
C THR A 62 13.27 19.19 27.59
N TYR A 63 13.77 20.19 26.86
CA TYR A 63 14.43 21.35 27.45
C TYR A 63 13.47 22.16 28.35
N PHE A 64 12.21 22.35 27.92
CA PHE A 64 11.18 22.99 28.75
C PHE A 64 10.79 22.19 30.01
N LEU A 65 11.22 20.93 30.15
CA LEU A 65 11.03 20.11 31.36
C LEU A 65 12.13 20.31 32.42
N ARG A 66 13.13 21.19 32.18
CA ARG A 66 14.19 21.54 33.16
C ARG A 66 13.55 22.10 34.45
N PRO A 67 14.09 21.83 35.66
CA PRO A 67 13.41 22.07 36.95
C PRO A 67 13.22 23.54 37.37
N LYS A 68 12.75 24.39 36.47
CA LYS A 68 12.24 25.73 36.79
C LYS A 68 10.83 26.04 36.32
N GLN A 69 10.10 25.15 35.64
CA GLN A 69 8.73 25.47 35.21
C GLN A 69 7.82 24.23 35.09
N SER A 70 6.66 24.22 35.76
CA SER A 70 5.39 23.73 35.20
C SER A 70 4.20 23.86 36.19
N ASP A 71 3.63 25.06 36.32
CA ASP A 71 2.46 25.29 37.20
C ASP A 71 1.11 25.42 36.45
N TRP A 72 1.08 25.15 35.13
CA TRP A 72 -0.08 25.50 34.29
C TRP A 72 -0.65 24.39 33.38
N ILE A 73 0.06 23.27 33.14
CA ILE A 73 -0.41 22.18 32.25
C ILE A 73 -1.78 21.61 32.71
N ALA A 74 -2.07 21.66 34.02
CA ALA A 74 -3.35 21.21 34.56
C ALA A 74 -4.55 22.14 34.27
N ARG A 75 -4.33 23.44 34.05
CA ARG A 75 -5.44 24.42 33.94
C ARG A 75 -6.14 24.41 32.57
N SER A 76 -5.45 24.03 31.51
CA SER A 76 -6.01 24.05 30.15
C SER A 76 -6.75 22.76 29.75
N PHE A 77 -6.34 21.60 30.29
CA PHE A 77 -6.96 20.32 29.95
C PHE A 77 -8.34 20.11 30.60
N VAL A 78 -8.56 20.75 31.75
CA VAL A 78 -9.83 20.69 32.49
C VAL A 78 -10.97 21.44 31.77
N LYS A 79 -10.65 22.40 30.87
CA LYS A 79 -11.70 23.20 30.19
C LYS A 79 -12.23 22.60 28.88
N LYS A 80 -11.59 21.59 28.27
CA LYS A 80 -12.08 20.93 27.04
C LYS A 80 -11.60 19.48 26.94
N SER A 81 -12.24 18.55 27.65
CA SER A 81 -12.18 17.13 27.26
C SER A 81 -13.37 16.35 27.80
N THR A 82 -14.41 16.22 26.98
CA THR A 82 -15.42 15.16 27.10
C THR A 82 -14.93 13.96 26.29
N PHE A 83 -14.14 13.07 26.91
CA PHE A 83 -13.83 11.77 26.34
C PHE A 83 -14.87 10.75 26.81
N SER A 84 -15.69 10.27 25.88
CA SER A 84 -16.53 9.10 26.09
C SER A 84 -15.69 7.82 25.97
N PRO A 85 -15.96 6.78 26.78
CA PRO A 85 -15.23 5.52 26.69
C PRO A 85 -15.96 4.52 25.77
N PRO A 86 -15.28 3.91 24.79
CA PRO A 86 -15.73 2.65 24.22
C PRO A 86 -14.77 1.53 24.63
N ILE A 87 -14.59 1.31 25.94
CA ILE A 87 -13.71 0.22 26.45
C ILE A 87 -14.51 -1.06 26.75
N ALA A 88 -15.84 -0.98 26.89
CA ALA A 88 -16.68 -2.12 27.26
C ALA A 88 -16.90 -3.17 26.15
N VAL A 89 -16.70 -2.83 24.87
CA VAL A 89 -16.92 -3.76 23.75
C VAL A 89 -15.68 -4.62 23.44
N LEU A 90 -14.48 -4.14 23.81
CA LEU A 90 -13.20 -4.79 23.52
C LEU A 90 -12.89 -6.01 24.39
N LEU A 91 -13.56 -6.16 25.54
CA LEU A 91 -13.34 -7.26 26.48
C LEU A 91 -14.15 -8.53 26.17
N SER A 92 -14.99 -8.53 25.14
CA SER A 92 -15.94 -9.63 24.87
C SER A 92 -15.38 -10.81 24.04
N ARG A 93 -14.10 -10.84 23.66
CA ARG A 93 -13.58 -11.86 22.73
C ARG A 93 -12.18 -12.43 23.04
N ALA A 94 -11.91 -12.74 24.31
CA ALA A 94 -10.73 -13.53 24.68
C ALA A 94 -11.10 -15.00 24.93
N SER A 95 -11.23 -15.78 23.86
CA SER A 95 -11.26 -17.24 23.93
C SER A 95 -10.18 -17.82 23.02
N ALA A 96 -9.15 -18.39 23.64
CA ALA A 96 -8.42 -19.60 23.25
C ALA A 96 -7.01 -19.58 23.86
N ALA A 97 -6.69 -20.66 24.58
CA ALA A 97 -5.44 -20.93 25.28
C ALA A 97 -4.19 -20.31 24.62
N THR A 98 -3.72 -19.22 25.20
CA THR A 98 -2.40 -18.66 24.93
C THR A 98 -1.38 -19.36 25.82
N ASP A 99 -0.22 -19.67 25.25
CA ASP A 99 0.91 -20.24 25.99
C ASP A 99 1.51 -19.10 26.84
N VAL A 100 0.91 -18.89 28.02
CA VAL A 100 0.98 -17.68 28.87
C VAL A 100 2.41 -17.19 29.09
N LYS A 101 3.37 -18.11 29.23
CA LYS A 101 4.79 -17.84 29.47
C LYS A 101 5.45 -16.91 28.43
N TRP A 102 5.15 -17.09 27.14
CA TRP A 102 5.82 -16.33 26.07
C TRP A 102 5.22 -14.93 25.90
N VAL A 103 3.93 -14.77 26.21
CA VAL A 103 3.27 -13.47 26.26
C VAL A 103 3.84 -12.64 27.41
N TRP A 104 4.02 -13.23 28.60
CA TRP A 104 4.69 -12.57 29.73
C TRP A 104 6.12 -12.17 29.42
N ALA A 105 6.91 -13.03 28.77
CA ALA A 105 8.27 -12.67 28.34
C ALA A 105 8.28 -11.45 27.41
N ALA A 106 7.33 -11.35 26.47
CA ALA A 106 7.18 -10.18 25.62
C ALA A 106 6.80 -8.92 26.42
N VAL A 107 5.86 -9.04 27.37
CA VAL A 107 5.45 -7.94 28.26
C VAL A 107 6.62 -7.42 29.08
N VAL A 108 7.46 -8.31 29.64
CA VAL A 108 8.65 -7.93 30.43
C VAL A 108 9.65 -7.15 29.58
N ILE A 109 9.98 -7.64 28.39
CA ILE A 109 10.90 -6.97 27.46
C ILE A 109 10.39 -5.57 27.11
N GLU A 110 9.09 -5.44 26.85
CA GLU A 110 8.46 -4.17 26.48
C GLU A 110 8.34 -3.20 27.68
N THR A 111 8.28 -3.74 28.91
CA THR A 111 8.36 -2.97 30.15
C THR A 111 9.73 -2.35 30.31
N ILE A 112 10.80 -3.14 30.12
CA ILE A 112 12.18 -2.66 30.18
C ILE A 112 12.39 -1.52 29.17
N GLN A 113 11.94 -1.70 27.92
CA GLN A 113 12.02 -0.64 26.91
C GLN A 113 11.30 0.64 27.36
N SER A 114 10.08 0.50 27.91
CA SER A 114 9.26 1.63 28.34
C SER A 114 9.88 2.37 29.54
N MET A 115 10.45 1.65 30.51
CA MET A 115 11.23 2.23 31.61
C MET A 115 12.42 3.05 31.09
N GLY A 116 13.15 2.51 30.12
CA GLY A 116 14.27 3.20 29.48
C GLY A 116 13.83 4.50 28.81
N LEU A 117 12.76 4.47 28.01
CA LEU A 117 12.22 5.64 27.33
C LEU A 117 11.72 6.71 28.30
N CYS A 118 10.97 6.32 29.33
CA CYS A 118 10.48 7.27 30.34
C CYS A 118 11.63 7.91 31.12
N THR A 119 12.64 7.14 31.52
CA THR A 119 13.83 7.66 32.21
C THR A 119 14.63 8.59 31.30
N LEU A 120 14.78 8.23 30.02
CA LEU A 120 15.47 9.07 29.04
C LEU A 120 14.77 10.42 28.86
N VAL A 121 13.44 10.42 28.65
CA VAL A 121 12.66 11.64 28.32
C VAL A 121 12.39 12.52 29.54
N PHE A 122 12.02 11.93 30.69
CA PHE A 122 11.59 12.69 31.86
C PHE A 122 12.72 12.99 32.85
N TYR A 123 13.82 12.22 32.84
CA TYR A 123 14.90 12.38 33.80
C TYR A 123 16.22 12.82 33.15
N VAL A 124 16.68 12.10 32.13
CA VAL A 124 18.00 12.32 31.51
C VAL A 124 18.00 13.57 30.62
N MET A 125 17.14 13.63 29.59
CA MET A 125 17.17 14.72 28.62
C MET A 125 16.96 16.13 29.22
N PRO A 126 16.02 16.35 30.17
CA PRO A 126 15.79 17.68 30.74
C PRO A 126 16.95 18.23 31.59
N ARG A 127 17.92 17.38 31.94
CA ARG A 127 19.07 17.72 32.80
C ARG A 127 20.39 17.87 32.04
N HIS A 128 20.39 17.67 30.73
CA HIS A 128 21.54 17.81 29.85
C HIS A 128 21.26 18.85 28.78
N ASP A 129 22.32 19.46 28.25
CA ASP A 129 22.19 20.48 27.22
C ASP A 129 21.69 19.89 25.89
N PRO A 130 20.99 20.68 25.04
CA PRO A 130 20.45 20.25 23.76
C PRO A 130 21.47 19.55 22.83
N ILE A 131 22.70 20.07 22.76
CA ILE A 131 23.79 19.51 21.95
C ILE A 131 24.20 18.13 22.48
N LEU A 132 24.34 17.99 23.81
CA LEU A 132 24.66 16.72 24.45
C LEU A 132 23.52 15.70 24.27
N ASN A 133 22.27 16.12 24.42
CA ASN A 133 21.10 15.28 24.12
C ASN A 133 21.11 14.79 22.68
N CYS A 134 21.42 15.65 21.72
CA CYS A 134 21.58 15.24 20.33
C CYS A 134 22.65 14.14 20.18
N CYS A 135 23.78 14.27 20.87
CA CYS A 135 24.85 13.27 20.85
C CYS A 135 24.43 11.94 21.50
N LEU A 136 23.79 11.99 22.67
CA LEU A 136 23.38 10.82 23.46
C LEU A 136 22.35 9.94 22.73
N LEU A 137 21.44 10.52 21.95
CA LEU A 137 20.43 9.76 21.20
C LEU A 137 21.03 8.78 20.18
N SER A 138 22.25 9.06 19.69
CA SER A 138 23.01 8.15 18.80
C SER A 138 23.57 6.93 19.52
N ALA A 139 23.67 6.97 20.87
CA ALA A 139 24.21 5.90 21.69
C ALA A 139 23.16 4.81 22.07
N THR A 140 21.97 4.84 21.47
CA THR A 140 20.81 3.98 21.81
C THR A 140 20.80 2.59 21.14
N VAL A 141 21.93 2.11 20.58
CA VAL A 141 22.01 0.85 19.80
C VAL A 141 22.84 -0.26 20.43
N SER A 142 23.04 -0.22 21.74
CA SER A 142 23.90 -1.15 22.48
C SER A 142 23.49 -2.62 22.33
N ILE A 143 22.21 -2.95 22.52
CA ILE A 143 21.71 -4.32 22.37
C ILE A 143 21.80 -4.82 20.91
N PRO A 144 21.37 -4.04 19.90
CA PRO A 144 21.63 -4.37 18.49
C PRO A 144 23.10 -4.64 18.15
N ALA A 145 24.04 -3.86 18.68
CA ALA A 145 25.48 -4.08 18.46
C ALA A 145 25.95 -5.43 19.02
N ILE A 146 25.62 -5.71 20.29
CA ILE A 146 25.97 -6.99 20.95
C ILE A 146 25.30 -8.18 20.25
N LEU A 147 24.03 -8.07 19.88
CA LEU A 147 23.32 -9.14 19.16
C LEU A 147 23.86 -9.32 17.74
N GLY A 148 24.33 -8.26 17.09
CA GLY A 148 25.04 -8.33 15.81
C GLY A 148 26.30 -9.18 15.90
N MET A 149 27.07 -9.02 16.99
CA MET A 149 28.24 -9.86 17.30
C MET A 149 27.86 -11.33 17.52
N LEU A 150 26.73 -11.64 18.16
CA LEU A 150 26.29 -13.03 18.40
C LEU A 150 25.68 -13.67 17.14
N TYR A 151 24.83 -12.92 16.44
CA TYR A 151 24.05 -13.32 15.26
C TYR A 151 24.44 -12.45 14.04
N PRO A 152 25.50 -12.85 13.32
CA PRO A 152 26.10 -12.03 12.28
C PRO A 152 25.15 -11.94 11.08
N PHE A 153 25.23 -10.83 10.37
CA PHE A 153 24.53 -10.70 9.11
C PHE A 153 25.27 -11.50 8.03
N SER A 154 24.67 -12.57 7.52
CA SER A 154 25.24 -13.37 6.43
C SER A 154 24.48 -13.13 5.12
N ARG A 155 25.20 -12.72 4.08
CA ARG A 155 24.68 -12.49 2.71
C ARG A 155 24.96 -13.75 1.89
N ARG A 156 23.92 -14.47 1.45
CA ARG A 156 24.09 -15.53 0.44
C ARG A 156 24.11 -14.89 -0.95
N HIS A 157 25.19 -15.11 -1.69
CA HIS A 157 25.18 -14.94 -3.14
C HIS A 157 24.45 -16.17 -3.71
N GLU A 158 23.23 -16.00 -4.19
CA GLU A 158 22.70 -16.91 -5.21
C GLU A 158 23.43 -16.55 -6.51
N ASN A 159 24.46 -17.30 -6.83
CA ASN A 159 25.19 -17.18 -8.09
C ASN A 159 24.36 -17.83 -9.20
N GLY A 160 23.75 -17.01 -10.05
CA GLY A 160 23.40 -17.35 -11.44
C GLY A 160 24.34 -16.72 -12.47
N ASP A 161 25.41 -16.02 -12.05
CA ASP A 161 26.39 -15.40 -12.96
C ASP A 161 27.67 -16.25 -13.06
N THR A 162 27.77 -16.99 -14.17
CA THR A 162 28.93 -17.80 -14.59
C THR A 162 30.21 -16.99 -14.83
N ASN A 163 30.14 -15.66 -14.95
CA ASN A 163 31.29 -14.81 -15.27
C ASN A 163 32.09 -14.26 -14.07
N SER A 164 31.69 -14.54 -12.82
CA SER A 164 32.40 -14.05 -11.63
C SER A 164 33.49 -15.00 -11.09
N ARG A 165 33.77 -16.11 -11.79
CA ARG A 165 34.79 -17.10 -11.38
C ARG A 165 36.23 -16.61 -11.45
N ILE A 166 36.50 -15.45 -12.04
CA ILE A 166 37.88 -14.96 -12.23
C ILE A 166 38.34 -14.04 -11.08
N PHE A 167 37.43 -13.49 -10.24
CA PHE A 167 37.80 -12.51 -9.21
C PHE A 167 37.40 -12.85 -7.75
N SER A 168 36.96 -14.07 -7.46
CA SER A 168 36.61 -14.47 -6.08
C SER A 168 37.19 -15.82 -5.64
N ASN A 169 38.51 -15.96 -5.76
CA ASN A 169 39.26 -17.02 -5.07
C ASN A 169 39.58 -16.68 -3.60
N THR A 170 39.00 -15.63 -3.02
CA THR A 170 39.07 -15.39 -1.57
C THR A 170 38.02 -16.25 -0.87
N CYS A 171 38.49 -17.28 -0.16
CA CYS A 171 37.70 -18.23 0.62
C CYS A 171 36.47 -17.61 1.32
N PRO A 172 35.26 -18.20 1.22
CA PRO A 172 34.06 -17.69 1.90
C PRO A 172 34.21 -17.54 3.42
N ASN A 173 35.14 -18.28 4.03
CA ASN A 173 35.48 -18.16 5.45
C ASN A 173 36.17 -16.83 5.81
N THR A 174 36.99 -16.23 4.94
CA THR A 174 37.74 -15.01 5.29
C THR A 174 36.83 -13.78 5.37
N ARG A 175 35.86 -13.65 4.46
CA ARG A 175 34.87 -12.55 4.49
C ARG A 175 33.93 -12.65 5.70
N PHE A 176 33.53 -13.87 6.07
CA PHE A 176 32.72 -14.10 7.26
C PHE A 176 33.50 -13.75 8.55
N LEU A 177 34.77 -14.17 8.64
CA LEU A 177 35.65 -13.82 9.75
C LEU A 177 35.89 -12.30 9.82
N LEU A 178 36.17 -11.64 8.70
CA LEU A 178 36.35 -10.19 8.63
C LEU A 178 35.10 -9.44 9.13
N MET A 179 33.91 -9.89 8.72
CA MET A 179 32.65 -9.31 9.21
C MET A 179 32.46 -9.50 10.71
N ARG A 180 32.85 -10.67 11.26
CA ARG A 180 32.83 -10.92 12.71
C ARG A 180 33.78 -10.02 13.47
N PHE A 181 35.02 -9.86 12.99
CA PHE A 181 35.99 -8.94 13.59
C PHE A 181 35.46 -7.50 13.59
N ALA A 182 34.86 -7.06 12.48
CA ALA A 182 34.25 -5.74 12.39
C ALA A 182 33.04 -5.56 13.36
N ASP A 183 32.19 -6.58 13.52
CA ASP A 183 31.08 -6.56 14.49
C ASP A 183 31.59 -6.49 15.95
N ILE A 184 32.71 -7.16 16.26
CA ILE A 184 33.38 -7.10 17.59
C ILE A 184 33.97 -5.71 17.84
N ILE A 185 34.72 -5.18 16.87
CA ILE A 185 35.34 -3.85 16.97
C ILE A 185 34.25 -2.78 17.15
N GLY A 186 33.19 -2.80 16.32
CA GLY A 186 32.08 -1.86 16.43
C GLY A 186 31.39 -1.93 17.80
N SER A 187 31.14 -3.13 18.32
CA SER A 187 30.53 -3.30 19.66
C SER A 187 31.43 -2.79 20.77
N THR A 188 32.74 -3.04 20.68
CA THR A 188 33.74 -2.60 21.66
C THR A 188 33.86 -1.07 21.68
N LEU A 189 33.92 -0.46 20.50
CA LEU A 189 33.95 1.00 20.35
C LEU A 189 32.69 1.66 20.90
N HIS A 190 31.52 1.06 20.68
CA HIS A 190 30.25 1.56 21.22
C HIS A 190 30.20 1.53 22.76
N VAL A 191 30.64 0.42 23.36
CA VAL A 191 30.75 0.31 24.82
C VAL A 191 31.76 1.32 25.37
N GLY A 192 32.88 1.52 24.67
CA GLY A 192 33.86 2.57 24.98
C GLY A 192 33.24 3.97 24.96
N ALA A 193 32.46 4.31 23.93
CA ALA A 193 31.77 5.60 23.85
C ALA A 193 30.76 5.80 25.00
N LEU A 194 30.03 4.76 25.39
CA LEU A 194 29.13 4.80 26.55
C LEU A 194 29.89 5.00 27.87
N ALA A 195 31.02 4.32 28.05
CA ALA A 195 31.87 4.49 29.23
C ALA A 195 32.42 5.91 29.33
N VAL A 196 32.77 6.52 28.19
CA VAL A 196 33.19 7.92 28.10
C VAL A 196 32.06 8.88 28.49
N PHE A 197 30.84 8.68 27.97
CA PHE A 197 29.69 9.49 28.39
C PHE A 197 29.37 9.34 29.88
N ALA A 198 29.51 8.12 30.42
CA ALA A 198 29.34 7.86 31.84
C ALA A 198 30.41 8.55 32.69
N TYR A 199 31.68 8.44 32.29
CA TYR A 199 32.79 9.09 32.99
C TYR A 199 32.57 10.60 33.09
N ARG A 200 32.18 11.23 31.98
CA ARG A 200 31.86 12.65 31.93
C ARG A 200 30.74 13.02 32.91
N ASP A 201 29.59 12.35 32.85
CA ASP A 201 28.44 12.66 33.73
C ASP A 201 28.81 12.47 35.22
N VAL A 202 29.63 11.48 35.57
CA VAL A 202 30.16 11.32 36.94
C VAL A 202 31.05 12.50 37.34
N THR A 203 31.95 12.93 36.46
CA THR A 203 32.87 14.04 36.77
C THR A 203 32.16 15.38 36.94
N GLU A 204 31.13 15.65 36.14
CA GLU A 204 30.35 16.90 36.22
C GLU A 204 29.38 16.91 37.42
N THR A 205 28.70 15.79 37.67
CA THR A 205 27.56 15.76 38.60
C THR A 205 27.91 15.24 39.99
N LYS A 206 29.06 14.54 40.12
CA LYS A 206 29.51 13.86 41.34
C LYS A 206 28.49 12.85 41.91
N SER A 207 27.51 12.42 41.12
CA SER A 207 26.42 11.54 41.55
C SER A 207 26.41 10.22 40.79
N VAL A 208 26.74 9.13 41.47
CA VAL A 208 26.76 7.78 40.89
C VAL A 208 25.36 7.32 40.46
N THR A 209 24.32 7.72 41.19
CA THR A 209 22.93 7.33 40.90
C THR A 209 22.43 7.95 39.60
N ARG A 210 22.81 9.21 39.32
CA ARG A 210 22.45 9.91 38.08
C ARG A 210 23.09 9.24 36.86
N THR A 211 24.38 8.95 36.93
CA THR A 211 25.09 8.28 35.84
C THR A 211 24.56 6.87 35.61
N ALA A 212 24.22 6.13 36.68
CA ALA A 212 23.60 4.83 36.55
C ALA A 212 22.27 4.92 35.77
N LEU A 213 21.41 5.91 36.06
CA LEU A 213 20.15 6.13 35.34
C LEU A 213 20.37 6.51 33.87
N LEU A 214 21.38 7.31 33.55
CA LEU A 214 21.78 7.61 32.17
C LEU A 214 22.12 6.33 31.40
N ILE A 215 23.06 5.53 31.90
CA ILE A 215 23.50 4.29 31.24
C ILE A 215 22.32 3.30 31.10
N MET A 216 21.55 3.11 32.17
CA MET A 216 20.41 2.21 32.18
C MET A 216 19.34 2.64 31.18
N SER A 217 19.08 3.94 31.03
CA SER A 217 18.13 4.45 30.04
C SER A 217 18.57 4.12 28.60
N LEU A 218 19.84 4.34 28.26
CA LEU A 218 20.38 4.07 26.91
C LEU A 218 20.39 2.57 26.59
N LEU A 219 20.72 1.73 27.57
CA LEU A 219 20.68 0.26 27.44
C LEU A 219 19.24 -0.24 27.26
N PHE A 220 18.32 0.19 28.12
CA PHE A 220 16.93 -0.28 28.14
C PHE A 220 16.16 0.13 26.89
N VAL A 221 16.37 1.35 26.39
CA VAL A 221 15.80 1.80 25.11
C VAL A 221 16.20 0.86 23.97
N SER A 222 17.48 0.45 23.93
CA SER A 222 18.02 -0.39 22.85
C SER A 222 17.44 -1.80 22.81
N VAL A 223 16.86 -2.27 23.92
CA VAL A 223 16.13 -3.54 23.99
C VAL A 223 15.00 -3.59 22.97
N GLY A 224 14.36 -2.46 22.64
CA GLY A 224 13.21 -2.41 21.73
C GLY A 224 13.43 -2.90 20.29
N SER A 225 14.67 -3.16 19.89
CA SER A 225 15.03 -3.59 18.53
C SER A 225 15.68 -4.98 18.47
N TRP A 226 15.69 -5.72 19.59
CA TRP A 226 16.38 -7.01 19.72
C TRP A 226 15.89 -8.10 18.73
N ASP A 227 14.59 -8.12 18.42
CA ASP A 227 13.91 -9.17 17.66
C ASP A 227 14.32 -9.23 16.17
N ASN A 228 14.79 -8.11 15.64
CA ASN A 228 15.35 -8.02 14.30
C ASN A 228 16.78 -8.58 14.22
N TYR A 229 17.53 -8.55 15.33
CA TYR A 229 18.93 -8.96 15.35
C TYR A 229 19.15 -10.43 15.70
N VAL A 230 18.11 -11.14 16.18
CA VAL A 230 18.17 -12.59 16.42
C VAL A 230 17.80 -13.38 15.16
N THR A 231 18.77 -14.15 14.62
CA THR A 231 18.59 -14.94 13.39
C THR A 231 18.03 -16.34 13.68
N THR A 232 16.93 -16.72 13.02
CA THR A 232 16.27 -18.04 13.20
C THR A 232 16.85 -19.17 12.33
N ARG A 233 17.66 -18.87 11.30
CA ARG A 233 18.18 -19.81 10.29
C ARG A 233 19.35 -20.70 10.75
N HIS A 234 20.17 -20.26 11.71
CA HIS A 234 21.32 -21.06 12.17
C HIS A 234 20.94 -22.41 12.83
N ALA A 235 19.65 -22.61 13.16
CA ALA A 235 19.13 -23.89 13.63
C ALA A 235 18.77 -24.89 12.50
N GLN A 236 18.63 -24.45 11.24
CA GLN A 236 18.24 -25.32 10.11
C GLN A 236 19.43 -25.84 9.30
N GLN A 237 20.52 -25.08 9.18
CA GLN A 237 21.67 -25.46 8.34
C GLN A 237 22.65 -26.44 9.02
N LYS A 238 22.54 -26.63 10.34
CA LYS A 238 23.26 -27.70 11.07
C LYS A 238 22.54 -29.06 11.06
N SER A 239 21.58 -29.25 10.16
CA SER A 239 20.82 -30.50 10.02
C SER A 239 21.61 -31.68 9.46
N GLY A 240 22.90 -31.51 9.13
CA GLY A 240 23.77 -32.60 8.71
C GLY A 240 24.54 -33.31 9.83
N ILE A 241 24.97 -32.63 10.91
CA ILE A 241 26.00 -33.21 11.83
C ILE A 241 25.73 -33.01 13.35
N GLU A 242 24.79 -32.18 13.82
CA GLU A 242 24.51 -32.08 15.27
C GLU A 242 23.02 -31.97 15.59
N LYS A 243 22.35 -33.13 15.80
CA LYS A 243 20.93 -33.22 16.18
C LYS A 243 20.62 -32.80 17.64
N ASN A 244 21.60 -32.48 18.48
CA ASN A 244 21.40 -32.37 19.93
C ASN A 244 21.48 -30.97 20.57
N ARG A 245 21.64 -29.89 19.80
CA ARG A 245 21.70 -28.54 20.40
C ARG A 245 20.30 -27.90 20.47
N LYS A 246 19.69 -27.91 21.66
CA LYS A 246 18.42 -27.20 21.94
C LYS A 246 18.52 -25.74 21.42
N ALA A 247 17.53 -25.30 20.65
CA ALA A 247 17.49 -23.91 20.19
C ALA A 247 17.48 -22.96 21.39
N SER A 248 18.28 -21.89 21.34
CA SER A 248 18.30 -20.86 22.39
C SER A 248 16.88 -20.36 22.65
N TRP A 249 16.55 -20.12 23.92
CA TRP A 249 15.23 -19.64 24.34
C TRP A 249 14.83 -18.36 23.61
N LEU A 250 15.79 -17.48 23.27
CA LEU A 250 15.58 -16.26 22.47
C LEU A 250 15.08 -16.57 21.05
N VAL A 251 15.64 -17.57 20.39
CA VAL A 251 15.23 -17.98 19.04
C VAL A 251 13.80 -18.55 19.07
N THR A 252 13.47 -19.31 20.12
CA THR A 252 12.12 -19.86 20.34
C THR A 252 11.10 -18.73 20.61
N LEU A 253 11.45 -17.75 21.44
CA LEU A 253 10.62 -16.57 21.71
C LEU A 253 10.37 -15.76 20.42
N VAL A 254 11.40 -15.48 19.62
CA VAL A 254 11.25 -14.75 18.35
C VAL A 254 10.33 -15.48 17.37
N ARG A 255 10.44 -16.81 17.27
CA ARG A 255 9.52 -17.60 16.42
C ARG A 255 8.08 -17.50 16.90
N PHE A 256 7.85 -17.57 18.22
CA PHE A 256 6.52 -17.40 18.80
C PHE A 256 5.95 -16.00 18.49
N MET A 257 6.74 -14.97 18.76
CA MET A 257 6.39 -13.57 18.49
C MET A 257 6.04 -13.33 17.02
N ARG A 258 6.83 -13.87 16.09
CA ARG A 258 6.56 -13.74 14.64
C ARG A 258 5.30 -14.50 14.21
N LYS A 259 5.04 -15.70 14.75
CA LYS A 259 3.86 -16.52 14.40
C LYS A 259 2.55 -15.93 14.91
N ARG A 260 2.56 -15.21 16.04
CA ARG A 260 1.36 -14.62 16.68
C ARG A 260 1.42 -13.09 16.82
N LYS A 261 2.15 -12.45 15.91
CA LYS A 261 2.56 -11.04 15.96
C LYS A 261 1.43 -10.07 16.28
N THR A 262 0.28 -10.18 15.61
CA THR A 262 -0.86 -9.28 15.80
C THR A 262 -1.42 -9.35 17.22
N LYS A 263 -1.57 -10.56 17.77
CA LYS A 263 -2.09 -10.77 19.13
C LYS A 263 -1.10 -10.28 20.19
N THR A 264 0.17 -10.60 20.04
CA THR A 264 1.17 -10.18 21.03
C THR A 264 1.37 -8.67 21.02
N ASN A 265 1.42 -8.05 19.83
CA ASN A 265 1.55 -6.60 19.71
C ASN A 265 0.36 -5.84 20.31
N LEU A 266 -0.87 -6.35 20.19
CA LEU A 266 -2.03 -5.73 20.83
C LEU A 266 -1.88 -5.69 22.36
N VAL A 267 -1.54 -6.83 22.96
CA VAL A 267 -1.35 -6.95 24.42
C VAL A 267 -0.18 -6.07 24.89
N THR A 268 0.95 -6.11 24.19
CA THR A 268 2.12 -5.32 24.58
C THR A 268 1.90 -3.82 24.36
N SER A 269 1.19 -3.39 23.32
CA SER A 269 0.86 -1.97 23.12
C SER A 269 -0.06 -1.41 24.20
N LEU A 270 -1.10 -2.16 24.60
CA LEU A 270 -1.97 -1.75 25.72
C LEU A 270 -1.20 -1.67 27.04
N TRP A 271 -0.35 -2.68 27.30
CA TRP A 271 0.51 -2.69 28.48
C TRP A 271 1.47 -1.49 28.50
N LYS A 272 2.10 -1.16 27.35
CA LYS A 272 2.99 0.00 27.24
C LYS A 272 2.29 1.29 27.65
N ILE A 273 1.06 1.52 27.19
CA ILE A 273 0.29 2.73 27.54
C ILE A 273 0.02 2.78 29.04
N ILE A 274 -0.46 1.68 29.63
CA ILE A 274 -0.76 1.61 31.07
C ILE A 274 0.53 1.84 31.88
N PHE A 275 1.62 1.16 31.48
CA PHE A 275 2.89 1.23 32.18
C PHE A 275 3.55 2.61 32.06
N THR A 276 3.53 3.26 30.89
CA THR A 276 4.13 4.59 30.73
C THR A 276 3.38 5.64 31.55
N ILE A 277 2.04 5.58 31.59
CA ILE A 277 1.23 6.48 32.45
C ILE A 277 1.52 6.20 33.93
N ALA A 278 1.57 4.93 34.33
CA ALA A 278 1.87 4.55 35.72
C ALA A 278 3.30 4.95 36.13
N TYR A 279 4.29 4.73 35.27
CA TYR A 279 5.69 5.11 35.53
C TYR A 279 5.85 6.62 35.61
N ALA A 280 5.22 7.38 34.71
CA ALA A 280 5.20 8.83 34.79
C ALA A 280 4.52 9.30 36.09
N ALA A 281 3.37 8.73 36.45
CA ALA A 281 2.68 9.05 37.71
C ALA A 281 3.55 8.78 38.94
N ILE A 282 4.20 7.61 39.01
CA ILE A 282 5.14 7.25 40.09
C ILE A 282 6.28 8.25 40.15
N PHE A 283 6.90 8.54 39.00
CA PHE A 283 8.01 9.46 38.87
C PHE A 283 7.66 10.88 39.36
N PHE A 284 6.49 11.40 39.00
CA PHE A 284 6.03 12.70 39.48
C PHE A 284 5.58 12.67 40.94
N SER A 285 5.11 11.53 41.47
CA SER A 285 4.60 11.42 42.84
C SER A 285 5.64 11.11 43.92
N TRP A 286 6.90 10.89 43.52
CA TRP A 286 7.93 10.30 44.38
C TRP A 286 8.20 11.10 45.67
N GLU A 287 8.11 12.43 45.62
CA GLU A 287 8.35 13.29 46.78
C GLU A 287 7.09 13.95 47.36
N SER A 288 6.04 14.21 46.56
CA SER A 288 4.77 14.74 47.08
C SER A 288 3.53 14.30 46.29
N GLY A 289 2.45 13.99 47.03
CA GLY A 289 1.14 13.67 46.44
C GLY A 289 0.43 14.85 45.77
N ALA A 290 1.02 16.05 45.82
CA ALA A 290 0.53 17.24 45.12
C ALA A 290 0.81 17.15 43.61
N CYS A 291 2.00 16.68 43.22
CA CYS A 291 2.38 16.45 41.83
C CYS A 291 1.47 15.41 41.14
N LEU A 292 1.12 14.33 41.86
CA LEU A 292 0.24 13.28 41.34
C LEU A 292 -1.17 13.80 41.04
N ARG A 293 -1.68 14.71 41.89
CA ARG A 293 -2.98 15.36 41.65
C ARG A 293 -2.94 16.29 40.44
N VAL A 294 -1.84 17.00 40.21
CA VAL A 294 -1.67 17.82 38.99
C VAL A 294 -1.53 16.94 37.75
N PHE A 295 -0.77 15.83 37.82
CA PHE A 295 -0.60 14.88 36.72
C PHE A 295 -1.91 14.23 36.25
N PHE A 296 -2.79 13.87 37.18
CA PHE A 296 -4.13 13.34 36.87
C PHE A 296 -5.21 14.42 36.67
N PHE A 297 -4.83 15.69 36.55
CA PHE A 297 -5.75 16.82 36.38
C PHE A 297 -6.76 17.00 37.53
N LEU A 298 -6.45 16.48 38.73
CA LEU A 298 -7.25 16.60 39.95
C LEU A 298 -6.97 17.89 40.74
N SER A 299 -5.88 18.61 40.42
CA SER A 299 -5.53 19.92 40.99
C SER A 299 -4.93 20.83 39.93
N THR A 300 -5.12 22.15 40.09
CA THR A 300 -4.64 23.20 39.18
C THR A 300 -3.31 23.84 39.60
N SER A 301 -2.78 23.47 40.77
CA SER A 301 -1.46 23.86 41.29
C SER A 301 -0.93 22.80 42.28
N ALA A 302 0.39 22.74 42.44
CA ALA A 302 1.05 21.91 43.45
C ALA A 302 2.16 22.71 44.15
N THR A 303 1.89 23.19 45.36
CA THR A 303 2.94 23.68 46.26
C THR A 303 3.77 22.48 46.76
N ASN A 304 5.09 22.61 46.80
CA ASN A 304 6.04 21.54 47.15
C ASN A 304 6.05 20.33 46.20
N CYS A 305 5.95 20.57 44.90
CA CYS A 305 6.27 19.54 43.91
C CYS A 305 7.78 19.57 43.65
N SER A 306 8.54 18.55 44.05
CA SER A 306 9.98 18.45 43.79
C SER A 306 10.30 17.15 43.06
N LEU A 307 11.19 17.23 42.06
CA LEU A 307 11.56 16.13 41.19
C LEU A 307 12.91 15.56 41.65
N ILE A 308 12.88 14.53 42.51
CA ILE A 308 14.06 13.79 43.03
C ILE A 308 15.22 14.75 43.39
N GLY A 309 15.22 15.23 44.62
CA GLY A 309 16.18 16.17 45.19
C GLY A 309 15.53 17.48 45.65
N SER A 310 16.27 18.29 46.41
CA SER A 310 15.83 19.56 47.03
C SER A 310 15.62 20.70 46.02
N VAL A 311 14.87 20.47 44.95
CA VAL A 311 14.52 21.48 43.95
C VAL A 311 13.01 21.50 43.82
N SER A 312 12.39 22.51 44.45
CA SER A 312 10.96 22.76 44.36
C SER A 312 10.61 23.33 42.97
N LEU A 313 9.45 22.95 42.45
CA LEU A 313 8.85 23.51 41.23
C LEU A 313 8.28 24.93 41.43
N VAL A 314 8.40 25.51 42.64
CA VAL A 314 7.64 26.72 43.02
C VAL A 314 8.47 27.81 43.72
N ASP A 315 9.77 27.62 44.01
CA ASP A 315 10.50 28.70 44.70
C ASP A 315 11.07 29.76 43.72
N ASN A 316 10.26 30.83 43.59
CA ASN A 316 10.60 32.24 43.44
C ASN A 316 11.61 32.67 42.33
N LEU A 317 11.03 33.18 41.22
CA LEU A 317 11.50 34.16 40.20
C LEU A 317 12.31 33.69 38.95
N PRO A 318 12.09 34.30 37.75
CA PRO A 318 10.94 35.07 37.27
C PRO A 318 9.94 34.21 36.47
N PRO A 319 8.76 34.76 36.11
CA PRO A 319 7.76 34.09 35.28
C PRO A 319 8.27 33.99 33.84
N PHE A 320 7.38 33.74 32.90
CA PHE A 320 7.52 33.98 31.46
C PHE A 320 7.98 35.42 31.08
N ASP A 321 8.94 36.05 31.77
CA ASP A 321 9.49 37.37 31.41
C ASP A 321 10.69 37.25 30.46
N THR A 322 10.65 36.30 29.53
CA THR A 322 11.21 36.54 28.19
C THR A 322 10.07 37.08 27.35
N PRO A 323 10.07 38.36 26.95
CA PRO A 323 8.96 38.96 26.23
C PRO A 323 8.62 38.14 24.97
N GLY A 324 7.38 37.63 24.86
CA GLY A 324 6.84 36.99 23.65
C GLY A 324 6.40 35.52 23.77
N CYS A 325 6.87 34.75 24.75
CA CYS A 325 6.61 33.30 24.81
C CYS A 325 5.17 32.96 25.26
N GLN A 326 4.40 32.28 24.40
CA GLN A 326 3.05 31.79 24.73
C GLN A 326 3.09 30.57 25.67
N SER A 327 2.21 30.53 26.67
CA SER A 327 2.11 29.42 27.62
C SER A 327 1.92 28.04 26.95
N TYR A 328 1.20 27.97 25.83
CA TYR A 328 0.89 26.73 25.09
C TYR A 328 2.04 26.15 24.25
N LEU A 329 3.21 26.81 24.19
CA LEU A 329 4.32 26.42 23.32
C LEU A 329 4.76 24.95 23.47
N PRO A 330 4.92 24.37 24.69
CA PRO A 330 5.33 22.96 24.82
C PRO A 330 4.31 21.96 24.25
N ILE A 331 3.02 22.28 24.32
CA ILE A 331 1.94 21.46 23.75
C ILE A 331 2.00 21.52 22.22
N TYR A 332 2.20 22.71 21.65
CA TYR A 332 2.36 22.86 20.20
C TYR A 332 3.60 22.14 19.69
N LEU A 333 4.73 22.22 20.40
CA LEU A 333 5.94 21.49 20.05
C LEU A 333 5.77 19.97 20.16
N ALA A 334 5.02 19.48 21.15
CA ALA A 334 4.70 18.05 21.26
C ALA A 334 3.77 17.58 20.13
N LEU A 335 2.74 18.36 19.79
CA LEU A 335 1.88 18.08 18.63
C LEU A 335 2.67 18.11 17.32
N PHE A 336 3.58 19.06 17.17
CA PHE A 336 4.47 19.17 16.03
C PHE A 336 5.43 17.99 15.92
N ASN A 337 5.98 17.50 17.04
CA ASN A 337 6.77 16.27 17.08
C ASN A 337 5.95 15.05 16.60
N ILE A 338 4.70 14.92 17.05
CA ILE A 338 3.82 13.81 16.65
C ILE A 338 3.51 13.86 15.15
N THR A 339 3.14 15.03 14.62
CA THR A 339 2.76 15.19 13.21
C THR A 339 3.95 14.95 12.28
N THR A 340 5.10 15.54 12.58
CA THR A 340 6.34 15.36 11.79
C THR A 340 6.82 13.90 11.82
N SER A 341 6.69 13.23 12.97
CA SER A 341 7.03 11.81 13.09
C SER A 341 6.11 10.89 12.28
N ILE A 342 4.80 11.16 12.26
CA ILE A 342 3.85 10.43 11.43
C ILE A 342 4.18 10.63 9.95
N LEU A 343 4.44 11.88 9.54
CA LEU A 343 4.75 12.22 8.16
C LEU A 343 6.04 11.52 7.69
N CYS A 344 7.11 11.60 8.48
CA CYS A 344 8.38 10.92 8.20
C CYS A 344 8.20 9.40 8.06
N TYR A 345 7.48 8.74 8.98
CA TYR A 345 7.19 7.31 8.90
C TYR A 345 6.46 6.94 7.60
N LYS A 346 5.47 7.74 7.19
CA LYS A 346 4.71 7.49 5.95
C LYS A 346 5.59 7.67 4.71
N LEU A 347 6.37 8.73 4.65
CA LEU A 347 7.27 9.03 3.52
C LEU A 347 8.39 7.98 3.41
N GLY A 348 9.07 7.66 4.51
CA GLY A 348 10.13 6.65 4.52
C GLY A 348 9.63 5.25 4.18
N LYS A 349 8.43 4.89 4.62
CA LYS A 349 7.76 3.65 4.22
C LYS A 349 7.44 3.62 2.72
N SER A 350 6.94 4.72 2.17
CA SER A 350 6.68 4.83 0.73
C SER A 350 7.97 4.72 -0.08
N ALA A 351 9.06 5.37 0.35
CA ALA A 351 10.38 5.24 -0.27
C ALA A 351 10.83 3.76 -0.34
N CYS A 352 10.68 3.00 0.75
CA CYS A 352 11.00 1.57 0.77
C CYS A 352 10.12 0.74 -0.19
N LYS A 353 8.82 1.05 -0.30
CA LYS A 353 7.89 0.32 -1.20
C LYS A 353 8.17 0.54 -2.68
N VAL A 354 8.70 1.71 -3.02
CA VAL A 354 9.01 2.15 -4.39
C VAL A 354 10.48 1.92 -4.75
N LEU A 355 11.22 1.18 -3.91
CA LEU A 355 12.64 0.82 -4.12
C LEU A 355 13.63 2.01 -4.07
N LEU A 356 13.20 3.18 -3.59
CA LEU A 356 14.07 4.34 -3.32
C LEU A 356 14.70 4.27 -1.92
N GLN A 357 14.93 3.07 -1.38
CA GLN A 357 15.34 2.90 0.02
C GLN A 357 16.70 3.55 0.34
N ASN A 358 17.66 3.54 -0.58
CA ASN A 358 18.98 4.12 -0.30
C ASN A 358 18.91 5.65 -0.20
N ILE A 359 18.30 6.31 -1.19
CA ILE A 359 18.22 7.77 -1.30
C ILE A 359 17.08 8.35 -0.44
N GLY A 360 15.90 7.73 -0.40
CA GLY A 360 14.71 8.25 0.26
C GLY A 360 14.46 7.72 1.68
N PHE A 361 15.29 6.81 2.21
CA PHE A 361 15.12 6.27 3.56
C PHE A 361 16.44 6.16 4.33
N SER A 362 17.44 5.47 3.78
CA SER A 362 18.70 5.15 4.49
C SER A 362 19.55 6.40 4.72
N LEU A 363 19.90 7.09 3.63
CA LEU A 363 20.71 8.31 3.66
C LEU A 363 20.10 9.44 4.51
N PRO A 364 18.83 9.85 4.30
CA PRO A 364 18.27 10.97 5.05
C PRO A 364 18.16 10.64 6.55
N LEU A 365 17.80 9.41 6.93
CA LEU A 365 17.73 9.02 8.34
C LEU A 365 19.11 8.95 9.02
N THR A 366 20.17 8.58 8.29
CA THR A 366 21.54 8.65 8.85
C THR A 366 22.05 10.08 8.98
N LEU A 367 21.59 11.01 8.13
CA LEU A 367 22.01 12.42 8.18
C LEU A 367 21.27 13.24 9.25
N VAL A 368 20.23 12.71 9.89
CA VAL A 368 19.45 13.45 10.91
C VAL A 368 20.35 13.95 12.03
N THR A 369 21.17 13.08 12.64
CA THR A 369 22.05 13.47 13.75
C THR A 369 23.02 14.60 13.38
N PRO A 370 23.86 14.50 12.33
CA PRO A 370 24.79 15.57 11.99
C PRO A 370 24.09 16.86 11.57
N VAL A 371 22.96 16.77 10.85
CA VAL A 371 22.18 17.97 10.48
C VAL A 371 21.58 18.63 11.72
N THR A 372 21.00 17.87 12.66
CA THR A 372 20.49 18.45 13.91
C THR A 372 21.58 19.03 14.79
N PHE A 373 22.76 18.39 14.85
CA PHE A 373 23.91 18.93 15.56
C PHE A 373 24.35 20.26 14.96
N GLY A 374 24.50 20.34 13.63
CA GLY A 374 24.86 21.58 12.93
C GLY A 374 23.83 22.70 13.13
N LEU A 375 22.53 22.38 13.04
CA LEU A 375 21.46 23.34 13.30
C LEU A 375 21.46 23.84 14.75
N LEU A 376 21.71 22.96 15.72
CA LEU A 376 21.86 23.37 17.11
C LEU A 376 23.10 24.25 17.30
N CYS A 377 24.26 23.92 16.71
CA CYS A 377 25.44 24.79 16.77
C CYS A 377 25.20 26.17 16.12
N LEU A 378 24.51 26.24 14.98
CA LEU A 378 24.13 27.51 14.35
C LEU A 378 23.14 28.32 15.21
N SER A 379 22.28 27.65 15.98
CA SER A 379 21.38 28.32 16.92
C SER A 379 22.10 29.03 18.07
N TYR A 380 23.33 28.63 18.38
CA TYR A 380 24.15 29.31 19.38
C TYR A 380 24.79 30.60 18.85
N THR A 381 25.00 30.71 17.53
CA THR A 381 25.62 31.90 16.92
C THR A 381 24.60 32.93 16.44
N ASN A 382 23.40 32.49 16.06
CA ASN A 382 22.34 33.34 15.51
C ASN A 382 21.05 33.24 16.36
N SER A 383 21.14 33.56 17.65
CA SER A 383 20.00 33.45 18.56
C SER A 383 18.82 34.33 18.11
N GLU A 384 19.06 35.57 17.70
CA GLU A 384 18.02 36.56 17.34
C GLU A 384 17.03 36.08 16.25
N ASP A 385 17.51 35.39 15.21
CA ASP A 385 16.67 34.86 14.12
C ASP A 385 15.70 33.76 14.58
N ILE A 386 16.14 32.94 15.55
CA ILE A 386 15.34 31.84 16.10
C ILE A 386 14.28 32.38 17.05
N GLU A 387 14.62 33.42 17.81
CA GLU A 387 13.68 34.14 18.66
C GLU A 387 12.57 34.79 17.82
N ALA A 388 12.92 35.36 16.66
CA ALA A 388 11.94 35.90 15.71
C ALA A 388 11.02 34.83 15.11
N PHE A 389 11.54 33.63 14.81
CA PHE A 389 10.74 32.54 14.22
C PHE A 389 9.71 31.94 15.19
N PHE A 390 10.10 31.73 16.46
CA PHE A 390 9.21 31.14 17.46
C PHE A 390 8.47 32.17 18.33
N GLY A 391 8.79 33.46 18.18
CA GLY A 391 8.28 34.54 19.03
C GLY A 391 8.70 34.37 20.49
N CYS A 392 9.79 33.65 20.75
CA CYS A 392 10.18 33.21 22.10
C CYS A 392 11.70 33.05 22.20
N ALA A 393 12.29 33.63 23.26
CA ALA A 393 13.71 33.50 23.55
C ALA A 393 14.05 32.08 24.03
N PHE A 394 14.75 31.29 23.21
CA PHE A 394 15.28 30.00 23.64
C PHE A 394 16.56 30.21 24.45
N SER A 395 16.43 30.21 25.78
CA SER A 395 17.51 30.50 26.73
C SER A 395 18.69 29.51 26.74
N TRP A 396 18.73 28.50 25.85
CA TRP A 396 19.93 27.68 25.68
C TRP A 396 21.06 28.44 25.00
N ALA A 397 20.75 29.56 24.35
CA ALA A 397 21.70 30.54 23.86
C ALA A 397 21.83 31.63 24.93
N TYR A 398 22.71 31.45 25.93
CA TYR A 398 23.04 32.52 26.87
C TYR A 398 24.52 32.85 26.89
N SER A 399 24.75 34.18 26.89
CA SER A 399 25.96 34.95 27.23
C SER A 399 26.84 35.43 26.07
N ASN A 400 26.47 36.61 25.53
CA ASN A 400 27.29 37.84 25.50
C ASN A 400 28.82 37.70 25.59
N MET A 401 29.44 36.90 24.73
CA MET A 401 30.87 37.03 24.47
C MET A 401 31.09 36.90 22.97
N GLU A 402 31.83 37.85 22.39
CA GLU A 402 32.40 37.79 21.04
C GLU A 402 33.43 36.64 21.00
N ILE A 403 32.97 35.39 21.06
CA ILE A 403 33.80 34.19 20.97
C ILE A 403 34.01 33.89 19.48
N SER A 404 35.25 33.73 19.06
CA SER A 404 35.55 33.32 17.69
C SER A 404 34.96 31.94 17.38
N LEU A 405 34.59 31.66 16.13
CA LEU A 405 34.09 30.33 15.73
C LEU A 405 35.08 29.21 16.11
N ALA A 406 36.39 29.49 16.10
CA ALA A 406 37.43 28.55 16.48
C ALA A 406 37.39 28.21 17.98
N ASP A 407 37.21 29.22 18.85
CA ASP A 407 37.09 29.02 20.29
C ASP A 407 35.77 28.33 20.66
N TYR A 408 34.68 28.65 19.96
CA TYR A 408 33.41 27.96 20.10
C TYR A 408 33.53 26.48 19.72
N LEU A 409 34.13 26.17 18.57
CA LEU A 409 34.36 24.78 18.14
C LEU A 409 35.27 24.02 19.11
N ARG A 410 36.27 24.69 19.69
CA ARG A 410 37.13 24.12 20.71
C ARG A 410 36.35 23.75 21.98
N HIS A 411 35.54 24.67 22.50
CA HIS A 411 34.63 24.39 23.61
C HIS A 411 33.67 23.26 23.24
N VAL A 412 33.16 23.22 22.02
CA VAL A 412 32.24 22.16 21.59
C VAL A 412 32.92 20.78 21.59
N VAL A 413 34.19 20.72 21.17
CA VAL A 413 34.95 19.46 21.12
C VAL A 413 35.37 19.02 22.53
N GLU A 414 35.88 19.94 23.35
CA GLU A 414 36.37 19.68 24.71
C GLU A 414 35.21 19.42 25.69
N ASP A 415 34.17 20.25 25.69
CA ASP A 415 33.04 20.13 26.62
C ASP A 415 32.06 19.04 26.20
N TYR A 416 31.77 18.85 24.89
CA TYR A 416 30.78 17.85 24.46
C TYR A 416 31.36 16.49 24.08
N TRP A 417 32.68 16.28 24.23
CA TRP A 417 33.37 15.01 23.96
C TRP A 417 32.97 14.44 22.59
N LEU A 418 33.03 15.30 21.57
CA LEU A 418 32.48 15.05 20.23
C LEU A 418 33.01 13.77 19.58
N LEU A 419 34.24 13.35 19.91
CA LEU A 419 34.82 12.09 19.45
C LEU A 419 33.98 10.86 19.90
N ALA A 420 33.50 10.84 21.14
CA ALA A 420 32.64 9.77 21.64
C ALA A 420 31.27 9.77 20.94
N ALA A 421 30.72 10.96 20.68
CA ALA A 421 29.49 11.12 19.91
C ALA A 421 29.65 10.64 18.45
N LEU A 422 30.77 10.96 17.82
CA LEU A 422 31.11 10.50 16.47
C LEU A 422 31.25 8.98 16.43
N ILE A 423 31.95 8.38 17.40
CA ILE A 423 32.07 6.91 17.52
C ILE A 423 30.70 6.25 17.68
N ALA A 424 29.83 6.81 18.53
CA ALA A 424 28.47 6.30 18.72
C ALA A 424 27.65 6.40 17.41
N HIS A 425 27.75 7.51 16.68
CA HIS A 425 27.05 7.71 15.41
C HIS A 425 27.55 6.79 14.28
N VAL A 426 28.87 6.64 14.14
CA VAL A 426 29.47 5.69 13.18
C VAL A 426 29.04 4.26 13.50
N THR A 427 28.97 3.91 14.79
CA THR A 427 28.46 2.60 15.22
C THR A 427 26.99 2.41 14.86
N LEU A 428 26.13 3.42 15.04
CA LEU A 428 24.73 3.37 14.59
C LEU A 428 24.62 3.08 13.09
N ILE A 429 25.40 3.77 12.24
CA ILE A 429 25.43 3.54 10.79
C ILE A 429 25.89 2.10 10.49
N TYR A 430 26.92 1.62 11.18
CA TYR A 430 27.46 0.27 11.00
C TYR A 430 26.45 -0.82 11.39
N VAL A 431 25.83 -0.70 12.56
CA VAL A 431 24.83 -1.65 13.06
C VAL A 431 23.62 -1.73 12.13
N THR A 432 23.28 -0.61 11.48
CA THR A 432 22.15 -0.49 10.54
C THR A 432 22.55 -0.70 9.07
N ARG A 433 23.74 -1.25 8.79
CA ARG A 433 24.25 -1.51 7.43
C ARG A 433 23.33 -2.34 6.53
N HIS A 434 22.48 -3.20 7.10
CA HIS A 434 21.52 -4.01 6.34
C HIS A 434 20.47 -3.14 5.63
N VAL A 435 20.20 -1.93 6.12
CA VAL A 435 19.25 -1.00 5.51
C VAL A 435 19.75 -0.51 4.14
N TRP A 436 21.06 -0.49 3.90
CA TRP A 436 21.65 -0.07 2.63
C TRP A 436 21.64 -1.14 1.52
N SER A 437 21.17 -2.37 1.83
CA SER A 437 21.31 -3.53 0.94
C SER A 437 20.04 -4.39 0.82
N SER A 438 18.87 -3.79 1.00
CA SER A 438 17.56 -4.44 0.91
C SER A 438 17.28 -5.05 -0.48
N ARG A 439 16.62 -6.23 -0.49
CA ARG A 439 16.08 -6.91 -1.67
C ARG A 439 14.55 -7.07 -1.60
N SER A 440 13.87 -6.15 -0.93
CA SER A 440 12.41 -6.19 -0.86
C SER A 440 11.77 -6.12 -2.24
N ALA A 441 10.79 -6.98 -2.51
CA ALA A 441 9.99 -6.89 -3.72
C ALA A 441 9.24 -5.55 -3.82
N ARG A 442 9.03 -5.06 -5.05
CA ARG A 442 8.27 -3.85 -5.33
C ARG A 442 6.88 -3.91 -4.66
N MET A 443 6.51 -2.84 -3.96
CA MET A 443 5.24 -2.72 -3.24
C MET A 443 5.01 -3.84 -2.20
N ALA A 444 6.08 -4.34 -1.58
CA ALA A 444 5.99 -5.30 -0.49
C ALA A 444 5.06 -4.79 0.65
N PRO A 445 4.29 -5.70 1.28
CA PRO A 445 3.48 -5.35 2.43
C PRO A 445 4.39 -4.94 3.62
N THR A 446 3.82 -4.17 4.55
CA THR A 446 4.62 -3.42 5.55
C THR A 446 5.32 -4.33 6.55
N ASP A 447 4.67 -5.44 6.88
CA ASP A 447 5.14 -6.53 7.72
C ASP A 447 6.32 -7.31 7.13
N ARG A 448 6.49 -7.28 5.79
CA ARG A 448 7.70 -7.77 5.11
C ARG A 448 8.85 -6.77 5.20
N LEU A 449 8.56 -5.47 5.11
CA LEU A 449 9.57 -4.41 5.20
C LEU A 449 10.08 -4.18 6.63
N PHE A 450 9.19 -4.14 7.62
CA PHE A 450 9.52 -3.84 9.02
C PHE A 450 9.16 -5.01 9.95
N VAL A 451 10.08 -5.34 10.87
CA VAL A 451 9.85 -6.39 11.87
C VAL A 451 8.69 -6.03 12.77
N GLN A 452 8.56 -4.76 13.14
CA GLN A 452 7.37 -4.21 13.80
C GLN A 452 6.75 -3.14 12.90
N PRO A 453 5.43 -3.19 12.61
CA PRO A 453 4.80 -2.25 11.68
C PRO A 453 4.70 -0.82 12.25
N LEU A 454 4.78 -0.66 13.57
CA LEU A 454 4.74 0.62 14.27
C LEU A 454 6.16 1.12 14.57
N TYR A 455 6.30 2.43 14.77
CA TYR A 455 7.56 3.11 15.09
C TYR A 455 7.51 3.72 16.50
N CYS A 456 8.66 4.11 17.05
CA CYS A 456 8.77 4.88 18.30
C CYS A 456 8.91 6.37 17.97
N GLY A 457 7.95 7.22 18.38
CA GLY A 457 7.99 8.66 18.06
C GLY A 457 9.12 9.42 18.73
N VAL A 458 9.53 9.02 19.94
CA VAL A 458 10.65 9.62 20.70
C VAL A 458 12.00 9.36 20.02
N LEU A 459 12.13 8.27 19.26
CA LEU A 459 13.39 7.81 18.68
C LEU A 459 13.15 7.39 17.24
N LEU A 460 12.61 8.32 16.46
CA LEU A 460 12.05 8.04 15.14
C LEU A 460 13.07 7.39 14.20
N GLU A 461 14.22 8.02 14.01
CA GLU A 461 15.26 7.58 13.09
C GLU A 461 15.90 6.26 13.52
N THR A 462 16.30 6.14 14.80
CA THR A 462 16.90 4.90 15.31
C THR A 462 15.88 3.77 15.32
N SER A 463 14.61 4.05 15.63
CA SER A 463 13.51 3.08 15.54
C SER A 463 13.29 2.61 14.10
N LEU A 464 13.29 3.51 13.11
CA LEU A 464 13.06 3.15 11.71
C LEU A 464 14.22 2.31 11.15
N LEU A 465 15.46 2.73 11.40
CA LEU A 465 16.67 2.04 10.92
C LEU A 465 16.81 0.65 11.56
N THR A 466 16.63 0.55 12.88
CA THR A 466 16.83 -0.72 13.60
C THR A 466 15.68 -1.70 13.45
N ARG A 467 14.45 -1.25 13.14
CA ARG A 467 13.28 -2.13 12.89
C ARG A 467 13.11 -2.54 11.42
N ARG A 468 13.80 -1.90 10.47
CA ARG A 468 13.86 -2.37 9.08
C ARG A 468 14.43 -3.79 9.06
N ARG A 469 13.70 -4.73 8.47
CA ARG A 469 14.03 -6.17 8.54
C ARG A 469 15.43 -6.44 7.97
N ARG A 470 16.27 -7.21 8.69
CA ARG A 470 17.61 -7.62 8.22
C ARG A 470 17.56 -8.66 7.09
N GLN A 471 16.60 -9.60 7.15
CA GLN A 471 16.45 -10.68 6.16
C GLN A 471 15.10 -10.53 5.46
N ASP A 472 15.09 -10.15 4.18
CA ASP A 472 13.84 -9.97 3.42
C ASP A 472 13.17 -11.31 3.01
N ASP A 473 13.84 -12.44 3.23
CA ASP A 473 13.33 -13.78 2.90
C ASP A 473 12.44 -14.36 4.03
N ASP A 474 11.13 -14.48 3.83
CA ASP A 474 10.32 -15.39 4.63
C ASP A 474 10.48 -16.84 4.13
N VAL A 475 11.06 -17.69 4.98
CA VAL A 475 11.34 -19.14 4.73
C VAL A 475 10.08 -19.93 4.39
N THR A 476 8.90 -19.46 4.80
CA THR A 476 7.62 -20.14 4.59
C THR A 476 7.23 -20.24 3.12
N HIS A 477 7.56 -19.25 2.28
CA HIS A 477 7.28 -19.29 0.83
C HIS A 477 8.36 -20.06 0.05
N ARG A 478 9.60 -20.03 0.55
CA ARG A 478 10.68 -20.85 -0.03
C ARG A 478 10.52 -22.33 0.26
N MET A 479 9.80 -22.76 1.31
CA MET A 479 9.51 -24.20 1.49
C MET A 479 8.50 -24.72 0.46
N SER A 480 7.60 -23.87 -0.05
CA SER A 480 6.79 -24.19 -1.22
C SER A 480 7.60 -24.13 -2.53
N GLU A 481 8.54 -23.18 -2.66
CA GLU A 481 9.41 -23.09 -3.85
C GLU A 481 10.55 -24.13 -3.88
N ALA A 482 11.12 -24.54 -2.75
CA ALA A 482 12.20 -25.52 -2.67
C ALA A 482 11.67 -26.97 -2.76
N LYS A 483 10.39 -27.21 -2.43
CA LYS A 483 9.69 -28.44 -2.83
C LYS A 483 9.46 -28.50 -4.35
N TRP A 484 9.45 -27.36 -5.02
CA TRP A 484 9.30 -27.25 -6.47
C TRP A 484 10.62 -27.57 -7.21
N GLU A 485 11.77 -27.26 -6.60
CA GLU A 485 13.11 -27.43 -7.21
C GLU A 485 13.62 -28.88 -7.30
N GLN A 486 13.04 -29.84 -6.57
CA GLN A 486 13.58 -31.21 -6.49
C GLN A 486 13.04 -32.19 -7.54
N ASN A 487 12.06 -31.79 -8.36
CA ASN A 487 11.44 -32.71 -9.32
C ASN A 487 11.65 -32.22 -10.76
N HIS A 488 12.49 -32.97 -11.49
CA HIS A 488 12.60 -33.14 -12.95
C HIS A 488 13.86 -32.58 -13.64
N SER A 489 14.71 -33.52 -14.05
CA SER A 489 15.63 -33.42 -15.19
C SER A 489 14.83 -33.48 -16.50
N VAL A 490 15.08 -32.56 -17.43
CA VAL A 490 14.42 -32.50 -18.74
C VAL A 490 15.27 -33.23 -19.77
N GLU A 491 14.73 -34.30 -20.36
CA GLU A 491 15.23 -34.94 -21.59
C GLU A 491 14.62 -34.25 -22.84
N ASP A 492 15.33 -34.36 -23.97
CA ASP A 492 15.19 -33.59 -25.22
C ASP A 492 13.74 -33.47 -25.75
N VAL A 493 13.29 -32.23 -25.98
CA VAL A 493 11.88 -31.83 -26.23
C VAL A 493 11.59 -31.54 -27.72
N ALA A 494 12.44 -31.98 -28.65
CA ALA A 494 12.32 -31.58 -30.05
C ALA A 494 11.05 -32.09 -30.77
N ASP A 495 10.44 -33.20 -30.32
CA ASP A 495 9.34 -33.90 -31.03
C ASP A 495 8.00 -33.98 -30.25
N LEU A 496 7.73 -33.06 -29.31
CA LEU A 496 6.49 -33.11 -28.53
C LEU A 496 5.29 -32.43 -29.23
N ASP A 497 4.18 -33.15 -29.36
CA ASP A 497 2.88 -32.56 -29.74
C ASP A 497 2.46 -31.45 -28.75
N LEU A 498 1.76 -30.42 -29.25
CA LEU A 498 1.41 -29.20 -28.52
C LEU A 498 0.57 -29.49 -27.25
N ALA A 499 -0.30 -30.49 -27.31
CA ALA A 499 -1.09 -30.94 -26.16
C ALA A 499 -0.19 -31.53 -25.06
N THR A 500 0.77 -32.36 -25.45
CA THR A 500 1.75 -32.96 -24.54
C THR A 500 2.67 -31.90 -23.94
N ALA A 501 3.11 -30.92 -24.74
CA ALA A 501 3.94 -29.81 -24.28
C ALA A 501 3.23 -28.93 -23.25
N ARG A 502 1.95 -28.61 -23.47
CA ARG A 502 1.11 -27.91 -22.48
C ARG A 502 0.99 -28.70 -21.18
N SER A 503 0.73 -30.01 -21.26
CA SER A 503 0.61 -30.85 -20.06
C SER A 503 1.88 -30.90 -19.20
N LYS A 504 3.08 -30.81 -19.82
CA LYS A 504 4.35 -30.75 -19.09
C LYS A 504 4.57 -29.42 -18.36
N LEU A 505 4.06 -28.31 -18.92
CA LEU A 505 4.20 -26.96 -18.34
C LEU A 505 3.08 -26.60 -17.35
N ARG A 506 1.92 -27.26 -17.48
CA ARG A 506 0.74 -26.98 -16.66
C ARG A 506 0.87 -27.64 -15.29
N HIS A 507 1.03 -26.81 -14.26
CA HIS A 507 0.92 -27.20 -12.86
C HIS A 507 -0.43 -26.74 -12.30
N ASP A 508 -0.86 -27.33 -11.17
CA ASP A 508 -2.09 -26.92 -10.48
C ASP A 508 -2.08 -25.45 -10.03
N THR A 509 -0.89 -24.84 -9.95
CA THR A 509 -0.68 -23.43 -9.61
C THR A 509 -0.39 -22.54 -10.82
N THR A 510 -0.27 -23.08 -12.03
CA THR A 510 -0.06 -22.28 -13.24
C THR A 510 -1.33 -21.49 -13.54
N PRO A 511 -1.26 -20.15 -13.67
CA PRO A 511 -2.46 -19.37 -13.93
C PRO A 511 -3.08 -19.66 -15.28
N VAL A 512 -4.40 -19.83 -15.28
CA VAL A 512 -5.21 -20.01 -16.48
C VAL A 512 -6.12 -18.79 -16.63
N ILE A 513 -6.07 -18.14 -17.79
CA ILE A 513 -6.85 -16.93 -18.08
C ILE A 513 -7.90 -17.25 -19.15
N TYR A 514 -9.17 -17.25 -18.76
CA TYR A 514 -10.29 -17.29 -19.69
C TYR A 514 -10.68 -15.88 -20.07
N ILE A 515 -10.38 -15.51 -21.31
CA ILE A 515 -10.65 -14.18 -21.84
C ILE A 515 -12.05 -14.19 -22.45
N CYS A 516 -12.93 -13.36 -21.93
CA CYS A 516 -14.35 -13.34 -22.28
C CYS A 516 -14.74 -11.94 -22.75
N ALA A 517 -14.79 -11.76 -24.08
CA ALA A 517 -15.30 -10.55 -24.70
C ALA A 517 -16.80 -10.68 -24.98
N THR A 518 -17.60 -9.65 -24.69
CA THR A 518 -19.01 -9.59 -25.09
C THR A 518 -19.21 -8.62 -26.23
N MET A 519 -19.92 -9.04 -27.29
CA MET A 519 -20.17 -8.24 -28.49
C MET A 519 -21.65 -8.23 -28.85
N TRP A 520 -22.11 -7.15 -29.49
CA TRP A 520 -23.45 -7.06 -30.06
C TRP A 520 -23.44 -6.35 -31.42
N HIS A 521 -23.48 -5.02 -31.42
CA HIS A 521 -23.53 -4.19 -32.64
C HIS A 521 -22.24 -3.37 -32.82
N GLU A 522 -21.09 -4.04 -32.72
CA GLU A 522 -19.79 -3.36 -32.86
C GLU A 522 -19.49 -3.02 -34.32
N THR A 523 -18.81 -1.90 -34.52
CA THR A 523 -18.30 -1.45 -35.82
C THR A 523 -17.08 -2.27 -36.24
N GLU A 524 -16.74 -2.24 -37.53
CA GLU A 524 -15.59 -2.97 -38.07
C GLU A 524 -14.28 -2.61 -37.36
N ASN A 525 -14.07 -1.32 -37.07
CA ASN A 525 -12.88 -0.84 -36.38
C ASN A 525 -12.79 -1.34 -34.93
N GLU A 526 -13.91 -1.36 -34.20
CA GLU A 526 -13.99 -1.89 -32.83
C GLU A 526 -13.66 -3.38 -32.79
N MET A 527 -14.27 -4.17 -33.69
CA MET A 527 -13.98 -5.60 -33.81
C MET A 527 -12.50 -5.86 -34.12
N ILE A 528 -11.91 -5.10 -35.06
CA ILE A 528 -10.50 -5.23 -35.43
C ILE A 528 -9.58 -4.96 -34.22
N GLN A 529 -9.86 -3.93 -33.42
CA GLN A 529 -9.03 -3.59 -32.26
C GLN A 529 -9.06 -4.66 -31.17
N MET A 530 -10.25 -5.16 -30.84
CA MET A 530 -10.38 -6.23 -29.86
C MET A 530 -9.67 -7.50 -30.34
N LEU A 531 -9.83 -7.88 -31.62
CA LEU A 531 -9.13 -9.03 -32.20
C LEU A 531 -7.61 -8.85 -32.23
N LYS A 532 -7.10 -7.65 -32.54
CA LYS A 532 -5.66 -7.34 -32.45
C LYS A 532 -5.12 -7.61 -31.05
N SER A 533 -5.84 -7.20 -30.01
CA SER A 533 -5.43 -7.43 -28.62
C SER A 533 -5.34 -8.92 -28.28
N LEU A 534 -6.33 -9.72 -28.70
CA LEU A 534 -6.32 -11.17 -28.49
C LEU A 534 -5.16 -11.87 -29.24
N ILE A 535 -4.88 -11.45 -30.47
CA ILE A 535 -3.80 -12.03 -31.29
C ILE A 535 -2.42 -11.64 -30.77
N ARG A 536 -2.24 -10.39 -30.29
CA ARG A 536 -1.01 -9.98 -29.60
C ARG A 536 -0.74 -10.84 -28.37
N LEU A 537 -1.79 -11.15 -27.59
CA LEU A 537 -1.68 -11.98 -26.41
C LEU A 537 -1.33 -13.45 -26.75
N ASP A 538 -1.88 -13.99 -27.84
CA ASP A 538 -1.49 -15.30 -28.37
C ASP A 538 0.00 -15.35 -28.73
N SER A 539 0.49 -14.30 -29.39
CA SER A 539 1.92 -14.16 -29.73
C SER A 539 2.80 -14.15 -28.48
N ASP A 540 2.50 -13.31 -27.47
CA ASP A 540 3.25 -13.24 -26.20
C ASP A 540 3.25 -14.59 -25.46
N GLN A 541 2.09 -15.22 -25.32
CA GLN A 541 1.97 -16.49 -24.62
C GLN A 541 2.74 -17.60 -25.34
N SER A 542 2.69 -17.63 -26.68
CA SER A 542 3.44 -18.59 -27.50
C SER A 542 4.96 -18.40 -27.37
N ALA A 543 5.44 -17.15 -27.33
CA ALA A 543 6.85 -16.84 -27.16
C ALA A 543 7.36 -17.31 -25.79
N ARG A 544 6.62 -17.05 -24.71
CA ARG A 544 6.95 -17.54 -23.37
C ARG A 544 6.95 -19.05 -23.29
N ARG A 545 5.95 -19.71 -23.89
CA ARG A 545 5.88 -21.17 -23.96
C ARG A 545 7.10 -21.75 -24.66
N ASN A 546 7.48 -21.20 -25.81
CA ASN A 546 8.63 -21.65 -26.58
C ASN A 546 9.95 -21.38 -25.84
N ALA A 547 10.07 -20.27 -25.10
CA ALA A 547 11.22 -19.98 -24.24
C ALA A 547 11.45 -21.07 -23.17
N GLN A 548 10.37 -21.58 -22.56
CA GLN A 548 10.48 -22.66 -21.57
C GLN A 548 10.83 -24.01 -22.21
N LEU A 549 10.17 -24.35 -23.32
CA LEU A 549 10.31 -25.67 -23.94
C LEU A 549 11.64 -25.84 -24.66
N PHE A 550 12.06 -24.85 -25.45
CA PHE A 550 13.20 -24.99 -26.36
C PHE A 550 14.49 -24.40 -25.80
N PHE A 551 14.40 -23.39 -24.93
CA PHE A 551 15.57 -22.69 -24.39
C PHE A 551 15.84 -22.99 -22.91
N ASN A 552 15.03 -23.85 -22.28
CA ASN A 552 15.12 -24.21 -20.86
C ASN A 552 15.13 -22.98 -19.92
N ILE A 553 14.47 -21.89 -20.34
CA ILE A 553 14.35 -20.65 -19.56
C ILE A 553 13.08 -20.76 -18.73
N ARG A 554 13.22 -20.74 -17.40
CA ARG A 554 12.07 -20.72 -16.50
C ARG A 554 11.50 -19.31 -16.40
N ASP A 555 10.32 -19.08 -16.99
CA ASP A 555 9.57 -17.83 -16.84
C ASP A 555 8.60 -17.96 -15.64
N PRO A 556 8.83 -17.25 -14.51
CA PRO A 556 7.90 -17.25 -13.38
C PRO A 556 6.54 -16.63 -13.72
N ASP A 557 6.45 -15.85 -14.80
CA ASP A 557 5.26 -15.12 -15.21
C ASP A 557 4.45 -15.86 -16.28
N TYR A 558 4.78 -17.12 -16.56
CA TYR A 558 4.03 -17.95 -17.49
C TYR A 558 2.57 -18.14 -17.08
N TYR A 559 1.68 -18.10 -18.07
CA TYR A 559 0.25 -18.33 -17.94
C TYR A 559 -0.29 -19.08 -19.17
N GLU A 560 -1.41 -19.77 -18.97
CA GLU A 560 -2.21 -20.33 -20.05
C GLU A 560 -3.39 -19.42 -20.34
N MET A 561 -3.85 -19.39 -21.59
CA MET A 561 -5.00 -18.58 -22.00
C MET A 561 -5.92 -19.32 -22.97
N GLU A 562 -7.20 -19.00 -22.88
CA GLU A 562 -8.22 -19.34 -23.87
C GLU A 562 -9.08 -18.11 -24.14
N ALA A 563 -9.34 -17.82 -25.42
CA ALA A 563 -10.06 -16.63 -25.84
C ALA A 563 -11.47 -16.96 -26.34
N HIS A 564 -12.46 -16.28 -25.78
CA HIS A 564 -13.89 -16.50 -26.01
C HIS A 564 -14.61 -15.19 -26.28
N ILE A 565 -15.36 -15.17 -27.38
CA ILE A 565 -16.19 -14.04 -27.79
C ILE A 565 -17.65 -14.47 -27.68
N PHE A 566 -18.44 -13.78 -26.89
CA PHE A 566 -19.87 -14.03 -26.70
C PHE A 566 -20.66 -13.02 -27.51
N PHE A 567 -21.22 -13.47 -28.63
CA PHE A 567 -21.99 -12.66 -29.55
C PHE A 567 -23.48 -12.73 -29.18
N ASP A 568 -24.02 -11.62 -28.66
CA ASP A 568 -25.44 -11.49 -28.35
C ASP A 568 -26.25 -11.26 -29.64
N ASP A 569 -27.42 -11.91 -29.76
CA ASP A 569 -28.34 -11.76 -30.90
C ASP A 569 -27.70 -12.06 -32.28
N ALA A 570 -27.06 -13.22 -32.38
CA ALA A 570 -26.18 -13.57 -33.52
C ALA A 570 -26.92 -14.02 -34.80
N PHE A 571 -28.23 -14.25 -34.73
CA PHE A 571 -29.03 -14.84 -35.81
C PHE A 571 -30.08 -13.87 -36.31
N GLU A 572 -30.44 -13.97 -37.59
CA GLU A 572 -31.60 -13.27 -38.17
C GLU A 572 -32.90 -13.82 -37.53
N PRO A 573 -33.98 -13.03 -37.45
CA PRO A 573 -35.23 -13.48 -36.83
C PRO A 573 -35.76 -14.75 -37.51
N HIS A 574 -35.90 -15.83 -36.74
CA HIS A 574 -36.43 -17.12 -37.19
C HIS A 574 -37.39 -17.70 -36.13
N GLN A 575 -38.19 -18.69 -36.53
CA GLN A 575 -39.02 -19.45 -35.59
C GLN A 575 -38.18 -20.56 -34.92
N GLU A 576 -38.65 -21.05 -33.77
CA GLU A 576 -37.88 -21.97 -32.92
C GLU A 576 -37.59 -23.32 -33.62
N GLU A 577 -38.48 -23.76 -34.52
CA GLU A 577 -38.45 -25.06 -35.23
C GLU A 577 -37.90 -25.01 -36.66
N SER A 578 -37.53 -23.83 -37.18
CA SER A 578 -37.04 -23.73 -38.58
C SER A 578 -35.58 -24.14 -38.70
N GLU A 579 -35.25 -25.05 -39.62
CA GLU A 579 -33.86 -25.49 -39.86
C GLU A 579 -32.98 -24.46 -40.60
N ASP A 580 -33.57 -23.40 -41.20
CA ASP A 580 -32.84 -22.38 -41.97
C ASP A 580 -32.35 -21.22 -41.07
N TYR A 581 -31.34 -21.48 -40.23
CA TYR A 581 -30.73 -20.48 -39.36
C TYR A 581 -29.65 -19.67 -40.10
N ARG A 582 -29.89 -18.37 -40.31
CA ARG A 582 -28.90 -17.45 -40.89
C ARG A 582 -28.28 -16.57 -39.82
N VAL A 583 -26.94 -16.47 -39.84
CA VAL A 583 -26.22 -15.53 -38.99
C VAL A 583 -26.43 -14.10 -39.48
N ASN A 584 -26.48 -13.14 -38.55
CA ASN A 584 -26.68 -11.73 -38.86
C ASN A 584 -25.48 -11.12 -39.63
N SER A 585 -25.63 -9.87 -40.09
CA SER A 585 -24.57 -9.14 -40.80
C SER A 585 -23.30 -8.95 -39.96
N PHE A 586 -23.42 -8.72 -38.65
CA PHE A 586 -22.29 -8.46 -37.76
C PHE A 586 -21.41 -9.69 -37.52
N VAL A 587 -21.99 -10.89 -37.49
CA VAL A 587 -21.23 -12.15 -37.42
C VAL A 587 -20.48 -12.38 -38.73
N ARG A 588 -21.08 -12.05 -39.89
CA ARG A 588 -20.36 -12.09 -41.18
C ARG A 588 -19.20 -11.09 -41.20
N GLN A 589 -19.40 -9.90 -40.65
CA GLN A 589 -18.35 -8.90 -40.48
C GLN A 589 -17.21 -9.43 -39.60
N LEU A 590 -17.50 -10.05 -38.45
CA LEU A 590 -16.50 -10.67 -37.57
C LEU A 590 -15.62 -11.68 -38.31
N VAL A 591 -16.22 -12.52 -39.16
CA VAL A 591 -15.48 -13.50 -39.97
C VAL A 591 -14.55 -12.82 -40.99
N ASN A 592 -15.01 -11.72 -41.61
CA ASN A 592 -14.22 -10.99 -42.60
C ASN A 592 -13.02 -10.25 -41.98
N VAL A 593 -13.19 -9.65 -40.80
CA VAL A 593 -12.14 -8.86 -40.15
C VAL A 593 -11.05 -9.71 -39.50
N MET A 594 -11.29 -11.00 -39.27
CA MET A 594 -10.35 -11.90 -38.58
C MET A 594 -8.98 -11.97 -39.27
N ASN A 595 -8.95 -12.07 -40.60
CA ASN A 595 -7.69 -12.08 -41.37
C ASN A 595 -7.00 -10.71 -41.40
N ILE A 596 -7.77 -9.62 -41.38
CA ILE A 596 -7.27 -8.25 -41.34
C ILE A 596 -6.56 -8.00 -40.01
N ALA A 597 -7.19 -8.40 -38.91
CA ALA A 597 -6.62 -8.30 -37.57
C ALA A 597 -5.32 -9.12 -37.45
N ALA A 598 -5.33 -10.38 -37.90
CA ALA A 598 -4.15 -11.25 -37.87
C ALA A 598 -2.99 -10.69 -38.70
N SER A 599 -3.26 -10.24 -39.92
CA SER A 599 -2.23 -9.68 -40.81
C SER A 599 -1.64 -8.38 -40.24
N SER A 600 -2.46 -7.58 -39.56
CA SER A 600 -2.00 -6.34 -38.94
C SER A 600 -1.12 -6.55 -37.71
N VAL A 601 -1.29 -7.64 -36.94
CA VAL A 601 -0.46 -7.91 -35.75
C VAL A 601 0.87 -8.56 -36.13
N HIS A 602 0.86 -9.46 -37.11
CA HIS A 602 2.07 -10.15 -37.57
C HIS A 602 2.86 -9.38 -38.63
N GLU A 603 2.41 -8.17 -38.99
CA GLU A 603 3.02 -7.28 -39.99
C GLU A 603 3.29 -7.98 -41.34
N THR A 604 2.52 -9.02 -41.64
CA THR A 604 2.67 -9.90 -42.81
C THR A 604 1.30 -10.42 -43.22
N VAL A 605 1.13 -10.87 -44.47
CA VAL A 605 -0.15 -11.41 -44.93
C VAL A 605 -0.40 -12.76 -44.29
N VAL A 606 -1.29 -12.79 -43.29
CA VAL A 606 -1.68 -14.01 -42.57
C VAL A 606 -3.10 -14.38 -42.97
N LYS A 607 -3.25 -15.57 -43.57
CA LYS A 607 -4.56 -16.15 -43.89
C LYS A 607 -4.86 -17.28 -42.92
N LEU A 608 -5.82 -17.04 -42.02
CA LEU A 608 -6.27 -18.05 -41.08
C LEU A 608 -7.15 -19.09 -41.78
N GLN A 609 -7.11 -20.32 -41.27
CA GLN A 609 -8.00 -21.37 -41.71
C GLN A 609 -9.46 -20.99 -41.42
N PRO A 610 -10.43 -21.41 -42.27
CA PRO A 610 -11.84 -21.21 -41.99
C PRO A 610 -12.22 -21.77 -40.61
N PRO A 611 -13.13 -21.11 -39.87
CA PRO A 611 -13.53 -21.57 -38.56
C PRO A 611 -14.26 -22.90 -38.62
N VAL A 612 -13.99 -23.76 -37.64
CA VAL A 612 -14.81 -24.96 -37.42
C VAL A 612 -16.16 -24.51 -36.87
N ARG A 613 -17.23 -24.91 -37.55
CA ARG A 613 -18.62 -24.59 -37.17
C ARG A 613 -19.19 -25.73 -36.35
N VAL A 614 -19.69 -25.41 -35.16
CA VAL A 614 -20.26 -26.39 -34.24
C VAL A 614 -21.65 -25.92 -33.83
N SER A 615 -22.66 -26.77 -34.03
CA SER A 615 -24.01 -26.52 -33.51
C SER A 615 -24.01 -26.73 -31.99
N THR A 616 -24.68 -25.86 -31.24
CA THR A 616 -24.70 -25.90 -29.78
C THR A 616 -26.11 -25.67 -29.25
N PRO A 617 -26.45 -26.13 -28.02
CA PRO A 617 -27.79 -25.98 -27.46
C PRO A 617 -28.27 -24.51 -27.35
N TYR A 618 -27.33 -23.56 -27.26
CA TYR A 618 -27.64 -22.12 -27.15
C TYR A 618 -27.58 -21.36 -28.49
N GLY A 619 -27.34 -22.06 -29.61
CA GLY A 619 -27.15 -21.46 -30.93
C GLY A 619 -26.01 -22.12 -31.70
N GLY A 620 -24.89 -21.43 -31.87
CA GLY A 620 -23.74 -21.93 -32.62
C GLY A 620 -22.40 -21.54 -32.02
N ARG A 621 -21.33 -22.14 -32.54
CA ARG A 621 -19.96 -21.82 -32.15
C ARG A 621 -19.03 -21.86 -33.36
N LEU A 622 -18.18 -20.85 -33.47
CA LEU A 622 -17.11 -20.76 -34.47
C LEU A 622 -15.76 -20.85 -33.74
N VAL A 623 -14.89 -21.75 -34.19
CA VAL A 623 -13.58 -21.95 -33.55
C VAL A 623 -12.46 -21.72 -34.57
N TRP A 624 -11.58 -20.78 -34.26
CA TRP A 624 -10.36 -20.52 -35.02
C TRP A 624 -9.14 -20.98 -34.23
N ARG A 625 -8.13 -21.49 -34.94
CA ARG A 625 -6.81 -21.77 -34.40
C ARG A 625 -5.86 -20.66 -34.83
N LEU A 626 -5.23 -20.02 -33.86
CA LEU A 626 -4.28 -18.93 -34.10
C LEU A 626 -2.87 -19.47 -34.40
N PRO A 627 -1.97 -18.64 -34.98
CA PRO A 627 -0.60 -19.03 -35.29
C PRO A 627 0.21 -19.44 -34.05
N GLY A 628 -0.01 -18.80 -32.90
CA GLY A 628 0.62 -19.15 -31.62
C GLY A 628 0.07 -20.44 -30.99
N GLY A 629 -0.88 -21.11 -31.64
CA GLY A 629 -1.41 -22.41 -31.26
C GLY A 629 -2.55 -22.36 -30.24
N ASN A 630 -2.91 -21.18 -29.71
CA ASN A 630 -4.13 -21.02 -28.92
C ASN A 630 -5.36 -20.93 -29.85
N THR A 631 -6.56 -20.99 -29.26
CA THR A 631 -7.83 -20.97 -29.99
C THR A 631 -8.65 -19.74 -29.61
N ILE A 632 -9.29 -19.12 -30.60
CA ILE A 632 -10.37 -18.14 -30.40
C ILE A 632 -11.69 -18.84 -30.69
N THR A 633 -12.63 -18.74 -29.76
CA THR A 633 -13.96 -19.32 -29.88
C THR A 633 -15.02 -18.22 -29.85
N ALA A 634 -15.77 -18.02 -30.93
CA ALA A 634 -16.97 -17.19 -30.91
C ALA A 634 -18.21 -18.04 -30.62
N HIS A 635 -18.87 -17.75 -29.50
CA HIS A 635 -20.14 -18.31 -29.09
C HIS A 635 -21.28 -17.44 -29.65
N LEU A 636 -22.04 -17.99 -30.59
CA LEU A 636 -23.16 -17.33 -31.26
C LEU A 636 -24.44 -17.65 -30.49
N LYS A 637 -25.00 -16.65 -29.80
CA LYS A 637 -26.20 -16.83 -28.99
C LYS A 637 -27.45 -16.60 -29.81
N ASP A 638 -28.35 -17.57 -29.78
CA ASP A 638 -29.70 -17.46 -30.32
C ASP A 638 -30.64 -16.86 -29.26
N LYS A 639 -31.26 -15.72 -29.59
CA LYS A 639 -32.14 -14.98 -28.70
C LYS A 639 -33.41 -15.75 -28.33
N VAL A 640 -33.81 -16.72 -29.15
CA VAL A 640 -34.96 -17.60 -28.88
C VAL A 640 -34.58 -18.64 -27.82
N LYS A 641 -33.36 -19.19 -27.88
CA LYS A 641 -32.90 -20.28 -27.01
C LYS A 641 -32.31 -19.82 -25.68
N ILE A 642 -31.62 -18.68 -25.65
CA ILE A 642 -30.95 -18.18 -24.44
C ILE A 642 -31.25 -16.71 -24.18
N ARG A 643 -31.27 -16.34 -22.89
CA ARG A 643 -31.46 -14.94 -22.47
C ARG A 643 -30.38 -14.04 -23.07
N HIS A 644 -30.83 -12.96 -23.69
CA HIS A 644 -29.99 -11.93 -24.30
C HIS A 644 -29.55 -10.90 -23.24
N ARG A 645 -28.52 -10.10 -23.56
CA ARG A 645 -27.81 -9.08 -22.74
C ARG A 645 -26.51 -9.59 -22.12
N LYS A 646 -25.60 -8.64 -21.92
CA LYS A 646 -24.25 -8.80 -21.35
C LYS A 646 -24.22 -9.64 -20.07
N ARG A 647 -25.07 -9.34 -19.08
CA ARG A 647 -25.16 -10.12 -17.82
C ARG A 647 -25.35 -11.62 -18.05
N TRP A 648 -26.25 -12.01 -18.97
CA TRP A 648 -26.54 -13.43 -19.22
C TRP A 648 -25.42 -14.11 -20.00
N SER A 649 -24.70 -13.36 -20.85
CA SER A 649 -23.44 -13.81 -21.45
C SER A 649 -22.38 -14.06 -20.36
N GLN A 650 -22.29 -13.19 -19.35
CA GLN A 650 -21.40 -13.38 -18.21
C GLN A 650 -21.75 -14.61 -17.37
N VAL A 651 -23.04 -14.78 -17.04
CA VAL A 651 -23.53 -15.98 -16.34
C VAL A 651 -23.17 -17.24 -17.12
N MET A 652 -23.41 -17.25 -18.44
CA MET A 652 -23.14 -18.40 -19.31
C MET A 652 -21.67 -18.85 -19.24
N TYR A 653 -20.72 -17.92 -19.38
CA TYR A 653 -19.31 -18.28 -19.36
C TYR A 653 -18.83 -18.70 -17.97
N MET A 654 -19.38 -18.10 -16.89
CA MET A 654 -19.02 -18.48 -15.52
C MET A 654 -19.47 -19.91 -15.24
N TYR A 655 -20.69 -20.29 -15.65
CA TYR A 655 -21.15 -21.67 -15.54
C TYR A 655 -20.35 -22.61 -16.43
N TYR A 656 -20.00 -22.20 -17.64
CA TYR A 656 -19.27 -23.07 -18.57
C TYR A 656 -17.84 -23.37 -18.07
N PHE A 657 -17.07 -22.36 -17.69
CA PHE A 657 -15.67 -22.55 -17.27
C PHE A 657 -15.57 -23.04 -15.83
N LEU A 658 -16.25 -22.37 -14.89
CA LEU A 658 -16.10 -22.67 -13.47
C LEU A 658 -17.02 -23.82 -13.06
N GLY A 659 -18.26 -23.84 -13.55
CA GLY A 659 -19.26 -24.84 -13.15
C GLY A 659 -19.19 -26.16 -13.92
N HIS A 660 -18.88 -26.14 -15.21
CA HIS A 660 -18.81 -27.34 -16.04
C HIS A 660 -17.36 -27.80 -16.23
N GLN A 661 -16.51 -27.01 -16.89
CA GLN A 661 -15.14 -27.45 -17.20
C GLN A 661 -14.33 -27.79 -15.94
N LEU A 662 -14.24 -26.87 -14.97
CA LEU A 662 -13.43 -27.09 -13.76
C LEU A 662 -14.04 -28.13 -12.80
N MET A 663 -15.36 -28.08 -12.56
CA MET A 663 -15.99 -28.96 -11.57
C MET A 663 -16.29 -30.37 -12.09
N SER A 664 -16.40 -30.58 -13.40
CA SER A 664 -16.58 -31.93 -13.98
C SER A 664 -15.30 -32.77 -14.00
N GLU A 665 -14.12 -32.16 -13.79
CA GLU A 665 -12.86 -32.90 -13.71
C GLU A 665 -12.90 -33.96 -12.60
N VAL A 666 -12.41 -35.17 -12.88
CA VAL A 666 -12.35 -36.27 -11.90
C VAL A 666 -11.10 -36.11 -11.02
N THR A 667 -11.10 -35.08 -10.16
CA THR A 667 -10.00 -34.74 -9.23
C THR A 667 -10.53 -34.45 -7.82
N SER A 668 -9.64 -34.47 -6.82
CA SER A 668 -10.01 -34.16 -5.43
C SER A 668 -10.48 -32.71 -5.27
N LEU A 669 -11.37 -32.46 -4.31
CA LEU A 669 -11.91 -31.12 -4.04
C LEU A 669 -10.81 -30.08 -3.70
N GLU A 670 -9.73 -30.51 -3.02
CA GLU A 670 -8.62 -29.62 -2.68
C GLU A 670 -7.87 -29.15 -3.93
N VAL A 671 -7.61 -30.05 -4.88
CA VAL A 671 -6.97 -29.71 -6.17
C VAL A 671 -7.87 -28.77 -6.97
N LYS A 672 -9.19 -29.03 -7.01
CA LYS A 672 -10.16 -28.14 -7.67
C LYS A 672 -10.14 -26.74 -7.06
N ARG A 673 -10.06 -26.63 -5.74
CA ARG A 673 -9.95 -25.35 -5.03
C ARG A 673 -8.67 -24.60 -5.37
N VAL A 674 -7.53 -25.29 -5.38
CA VAL A 674 -6.23 -24.69 -5.76
C VAL A 674 -6.26 -24.21 -7.21
N ARG A 675 -6.82 -25.01 -8.13
CA ARG A 675 -6.99 -24.62 -9.54
C ARG A 675 -7.94 -23.44 -9.69
N ALA A 676 -9.04 -23.41 -8.93
CA ALA A 676 -9.96 -22.27 -8.90
C ALA A 676 -9.29 -20.97 -8.45
N ASP A 677 -8.36 -21.04 -7.49
CA ASP A 677 -7.61 -19.89 -7.00
C ASP A 677 -6.62 -19.34 -8.03
N HIS A 678 -6.17 -20.15 -8.98
CA HIS A 678 -5.26 -19.79 -10.08
C HIS A 678 -5.98 -19.67 -11.44
N THR A 679 -7.30 -19.84 -11.46
CA THR A 679 -8.13 -19.61 -12.65
C THR A 679 -8.64 -18.18 -12.59
N PHE A 680 -8.45 -17.44 -13.68
CA PHE A 680 -8.89 -16.06 -13.81
C PHE A 680 -9.79 -15.88 -15.03
N ILE A 681 -10.79 -15.02 -14.89
CA ILE A 681 -11.66 -14.61 -15.99
C ILE A 681 -11.37 -13.15 -16.31
N LEU A 682 -10.88 -12.87 -17.52
CA LEU A 682 -10.69 -11.52 -18.02
C LEU A 682 -11.97 -11.10 -18.77
N ALA A 683 -12.76 -10.23 -18.16
CA ALA A 683 -13.94 -9.65 -18.78
C ALA A 683 -13.54 -8.47 -19.66
N LEU A 684 -14.00 -8.49 -20.92
CA LEU A 684 -13.74 -7.49 -21.95
C LEU A 684 -15.02 -7.02 -22.64
N ASP A 685 -15.04 -5.77 -23.05
CA ASP A 685 -16.02 -5.22 -23.99
C ASP A 685 -15.50 -5.37 -25.45
N GLY A 686 -16.39 -5.25 -26.43
CA GLY A 686 -16.10 -5.52 -27.85
C GLY A 686 -15.19 -4.50 -28.54
N ASP A 687 -14.86 -3.39 -27.87
CA ASP A 687 -14.20 -2.19 -28.39
C ASP A 687 -12.85 -1.90 -27.70
N VAL A 688 -12.29 -2.88 -26.99
CA VAL A 688 -11.14 -2.66 -26.09
C VAL A 688 -9.81 -3.03 -26.78
N ASP A 689 -8.85 -2.09 -26.73
CA ASP A 689 -7.46 -2.30 -27.13
C ASP A 689 -6.54 -2.36 -25.90
N PHE A 690 -5.71 -3.41 -25.82
CA PHE A 690 -4.75 -3.58 -24.73
C PHE A 690 -3.49 -4.33 -25.18
N GLN A 691 -2.44 -4.20 -24.36
CA GLN A 691 -1.16 -4.88 -24.57
C GLN A 691 -1.01 -6.08 -23.62
N PRO A 692 -0.25 -7.13 -24.00
CA PRO A 692 -0.01 -8.31 -23.16
C PRO A 692 0.51 -7.97 -21.75
N GLU A 693 1.37 -6.95 -21.63
CA GLU A 693 1.93 -6.49 -20.36
C GLU A 693 0.85 -6.01 -19.39
N ALA A 694 -0.24 -5.40 -19.91
CA ALA A 694 -1.35 -4.96 -19.08
C ALA A 694 -2.03 -6.16 -18.39
N VAL A 695 -2.25 -7.25 -19.12
CA VAL A 695 -2.81 -8.49 -18.55
C VAL A 695 -1.86 -9.12 -17.53
N GLN A 696 -0.56 -9.16 -17.83
CA GLN A 696 0.46 -9.67 -16.91
C GLN A 696 0.44 -8.89 -15.58
N ILE A 697 0.39 -7.56 -15.63
CA ILE A 697 0.32 -6.71 -14.45
C ILE A 697 -0.91 -7.01 -13.59
N LEU A 698 -2.07 -7.28 -14.21
CA LEU A 698 -3.29 -7.68 -13.49
C LEU A 698 -3.11 -9.05 -12.83
N VAL A 699 -2.56 -10.04 -13.54
CA VAL A 699 -2.29 -11.38 -13.01
C VAL A 699 -1.32 -11.30 -11.81
N ASP A 700 -0.25 -10.53 -11.93
CA ASP A 700 0.71 -10.29 -10.84
C ASP A 700 0.04 -9.64 -9.63
N ARG A 701 -0.94 -8.77 -9.87
CA ARG A 701 -1.72 -8.18 -8.79
C ARG A 701 -2.58 -9.23 -8.09
N MET A 702 -3.24 -10.09 -8.85
CA MET A 702 -4.04 -11.21 -8.33
C MET A 702 -3.18 -12.21 -7.55
N ARG A 703 -1.97 -12.54 -8.03
CA ARG A 703 -1.04 -13.46 -7.35
C ARG A 703 -0.59 -12.96 -5.97
N LYS A 704 -0.57 -11.64 -5.72
CA LYS A 704 -0.08 -11.05 -4.45
C LYS A 704 -0.96 -11.35 -3.24
N SER A 705 -2.26 -11.59 -3.43
CA SER A 705 -3.19 -11.77 -2.31
C SER A 705 -4.29 -12.77 -2.66
N PRO A 706 -4.46 -13.88 -1.92
CA PRO A 706 -5.54 -14.83 -2.16
C PRO A 706 -6.93 -14.24 -1.94
N PHE A 707 -7.06 -13.21 -1.09
CA PHE A 707 -8.32 -12.50 -0.83
C PHE A 707 -8.70 -11.46 -1.89
N LEU A 708 -7.90 -11.32 -2.96
CA LEU A 708 -8.21 -10.40 -4.05
C LEU A 708 -9.16 -11.10 -5.04
N GLY A 709 -10.43 -10.68 -5.03
CA GLY A 709 -11.47 -11.26 -5.88
C GLY A 709 -11.49 -10.68 -7.29
N ALA A 710 -11.13 -9.40 -7.44
CA ALA A 710 -11.00 -8.76 -8.75
C ALA A 710 -9.93 -7.68 -8.80
N ALA A 711 -9.30 -7.50 -9.96
CA ALA A 711 -8.39 -6.41 -10.26
C ALA A 711 -8.80 -5.73 -11.58
N CYS A 712 -8.81 -4.40 -11.61
CA CYS A 712 -9.11 -3.64 -12.82
C CYS A 712 -7.96 -2.75 -13.27
N GLY A 713 -7.82 -2.59 -14.59
CA GLY A 713 -6.85 -1.68 -15.20
C GLY A 713 -7.34 -0.23 -15.28
N ARG A 714 -6.45 0.66 -15.70
CA ARG A 714 -6.78 2.01 -16.14
C ARG A 714 -7.37 1.96 -17.54
N ILE A 715 -8.43 2.74 -17.74
CA ILE A 715 -9.12 2.88 -19.01
C ILE A 715 -8.85 4.27 -19.54
N HIS A 716 -8.49 4.34 -20.82
CA HIS A 716 -8.30 5.56 -21.57
C HIS A 716 -9.36 5.67 -22.67
N PRO A 717 -10.24 6.69 -22.63
CA PRO A 717 -11.24 6.87 -23.68
C PRO A 717 -10.58 7.38 -24.96
N ILE A 718 -10.84 6.70 -26.07
CA ILE A 718 -10.45 7.05 -27.44
C ILE A 718 -11.68 7.56 -28.20
N GLY A 719 -11.46 8.50 -29.11
CA GLY A 719 -12.47 9.07 -30.00
C GLY A 719 -12.10 10.49 -30.42
N SER A 720 -13.00 11.11 -31.18
CA SER A 720 -12.87 12.46 -31.72
C SER A 720 -13.99 13.39 -31.22
N GLY A 721 -13.72 14.70 -31.22
CA GLY A 721 -14.71 15.72 -30.88
C GLY A 721 -14.80 16.14 -29.40
N PRO A 722 -15.61 17.17 -29.10
CA PRO A 722 -15.66 17.82 -27.79
C PRO A 722 -16.24 16.93 -26.68
N MET A 723 -17.14 16.00 -27.03
CA MET A 723 -17.70 15.03 -26.08
C MET A 723 -16.62 14.11 -25.51
N ILE A 724 -15.65 13.74 -26.34
CA ILE A 724 -14.51 12.90 -25.92
C ILE A 724 -13.55 13.67 -25.04
N TRP A 725 -13.33 14.97 -25.29
CA TRP A 725 -12.51 15.81 -24.40
C TRP A 725 -13.09 15.88 -22.99
N TYR A 726 -14.41 16.07 -22.90
CA TYR A 726 -15.13 16.05 -21.62
C TYR A 726 -14.97 14.69 -20.92
N GLN A 727 -15.18 13.59 -21.65
CA GLN A 727 -15.03 12.25 -21.10
C GLN A 727 -13.60 11.92 -20.68
N LYS A 728 -12.57 12.37 -21.41
CA LYS A 728 -11.17 12.24 -21.00
C LYS A 728 -10.91 12.92 -19.66
N PHE A 729 -11.41 14.13 -19.47
CA PHE A 729 -11.32 14.83 -18.19
C PHE A 729 -12.05 14.06 -17.08
N GLU A 730 -13.27 13.61 -17.36
CA GLU A 730 -14.07 12.89 -16.37
C GLU A 730 -13.46 11.54 -15.96
N TYR A 731 -12.95 10.77 -16.93
CA TYR A 731 -12.22 9.54 -16.67
C TYR A 731 -10.94 9.81 -15.89
N ALA A 732 -10.21 10.89 -16.19
CA ALA A 732 -9.04 11.27 -15.39
C ALA A 732 -9.41 11.56 -13.94
N VAL A 733 -10.47 12.35 -13.67
CA VAL A 733 -10.93 12.60 -12.29
C VAL A 733 -11.38 11.30 -11.62
N SER A 734 -12.16 10.47 -12.31
CA SER A 734 -12.74 9.25 -11.74
C SER A 734 -11.70 8.14 -11.53
N HIS A 735 -10.78 7.93 -12.46
CA HIS A 735 -9.76 6.88 -12.37
C HIS A 735 -8.51 7.37 -11.63
N TRP A 736 -7.98 8.55 -11.95
CA TRP A 736 -6.68 8.99 -11.42
C TRP A 736 -6.78 9.53 -10.01
N LEU A 737 -7.85 10.27 -9.69
CA LEU A 737 -8.05 10.80 -8.34
C LEU A 737 -8.91 9.85 -7.50
N GLN A 738 -10.13 9.55 -7.96
CA GLN A 738 -11.12 8.87 -7.12
C GLN A 738 -10.79 7.38 -6.90
N LYS A 739 -10.62 6.57 -7.96
CA LYS A 739 -10.26 5.14 -7.82
C LYS A 739 -8.90 4.94 -7.18
N SER A 740 -7.91 5.79 -7.48
CA SER A 740 -6.62 5.76 -6.79
C SER A 740 -6.77 6.02 -5.29
N THR A 741 -7.59 7.00 -4.90
CA THR A 741 -7.86 7.30 -3.49
C THR A 741 -8.57 6.13 -2.81
N GLU A 742 -9.60 5.55 -3.43
CA GLU A 742 -10.28 4.34 -2.94
C GLU A 742 -9.32 3.19 -2.73
N HIS A 743 -8.45 2.94 -3.70
CA HIS A 743 -7.43 1.90 -3.62
C HIS A 743 -6.43 2.15 -2.49
N VAL A 744 -6.01 3.40 -2.27
CA VAL A 744 -5.15 3.79 -1.14
C VAL A 744 -5.88 3.60 0.20
N LEU A 745 -7.17 3.94 0.26
CA LEU A 745 -8.00 3.79 1.46
C LEU A 745 -8.27 2.32 1.79
N GLY A 746 -8.39 1.45 0.80
CA GLY A 746 -8.27 0.00 1.00
C GLY A 746 -8.96 -0.89 -0.02
N CYS A 747 -9.91 -0.37 -0.80
CA CYS A 747 -10.67 -1.14 -1.78
C CYS A 747 -11.41 -0.21 -2.74
N VAL A 748 -11.51 -0.62 -4.01
CA VAL A 748 -12.34 0.05 -5.02
C VAL A 748 -13.74 -0.55 -5.01
N LEU A 749 -14.77 0.27 -5.23
CA LEU A 749 -16.16 -0.19 -5.15
C LEU A 749 -16.67 -0.87 -6.43
N CYS A 750 -16.01 -0.63 -7.56
CA CYS A 750 -16.43 -1.14 -8.85
C CYS A 750 -15.23 -1.31 -9.78
N SER A 751 -15.09 -2.50 -10.33
CA SER A 751 -14.27 -2.78 -11.50
C SER A 751 -15.10 -2.52 -12.76
N PRO A 752 -14.59 -1.76 -13.74
CA PRO A 752 -15.26 -1.53 -15.01
C PRO A 752 -15.22 -2.80 -15.88
N GLY A 753 -16.34 -3.16 -16.54
CA GLY A 753 -16.44 -4.42 -17.28
C GLY A 753 -15.56 -4.54 -18.53
N CYS A 754 -15.01 -3.44 -19.05
CA CYS A 754 -14.24 -3.47 -20.29
C CYS A 754 -12.81 -4.02 -20.11
N PHE A 755 -12.20 -3.94 -18.91
CA PHE A 755 -10.86 -4.50 -18.68
C PHE A 755 -10.65 -4.86 -17.21
N SER A 756 -11.22 -6.01 -16.81
CA SER A 756 -11.17 -6.48 -15.42
C SER A 756 -10.94 -7.97 -15.30
N LEU A 757 -10.05 -8.34 -14.39
CA LEU A 757 -9.66 -9.71 -14.11
C LEU A 757 -10.32 -10.19 -12.81
N PHE A 758 -11.10 -11.27 -12.88
CA PHE A 758 -11.81 -11.87 -11.74
C PHE A 758 -11.22 -13.23 -11.37
N ARG A 759 -11.15 -13.54 -10.07
CA ARG A 759 -10.68 -14.84 -9.57
C ARG A 759 -11.80 -15.87 -9.62
N GLY A 760 -11.53 -17.06 -10.16
CA GLY A 760 -12.49 -18.15 -10.28
C GLY A 760 -13.06 -18.60 -8.93
N SER A 761 -12.21 -18.80 -7.92
CA SER A 761 -12.65 -19.16 -6.57
C SER A 761 -13.55 -18.11 -5.91
N ALA A 762 -13.29 -16.82 -6.16
CA ALA A 762 -14.10 -15.73 -5.62
C ALA A 762 -15.47 -15.64 -6.31
N LEU A 763 -15.53 -15.92 -7.61
CA LEU A 763 -16.79 -16.02 -8.34
C LEU A 763 -17.61 -17.22 -7.88
N MET A 764 -16.97 -18.37 -7.62
CA MET A 764 -17.64 -19.58 -7.14
C MET A 764 -18.06 -19.55 -5.67
N ASP A 765 -17.72 -18.49 -4.92
CA ASP A 765 -18.07 -18.40 -3.51
C ASP A 765 -19.59 -18.38 -3.29
N ASP A 766 -19.98 -18.86 -2.12
CA ASP A 766 -21.36 -19.00 -1.71
C ASP A 766 -22.07 -17.64 -1.80
N ASN A 767 -23.23 -17.63 -2.43
CA ASN A 767 -24.07 -16.46 -2.72
C ASN A 767 -23.62 -15.54 -3.87
N VAL A 768 -22.38 -15.59 -4.38
CA VAL A 768 -21.99 -14.72 -5.52
C VAL A 768 -22.74 -15.17 -6.77
N MET A 769 -22.44 -16.35 -7.30
CA MET A 769 -23.13 -16.85 -8.50
C MET A 769 -24.64 -16.99 -8.30
N LYS A 770 -25.06 -17.50 -7.12
CA LYS A 770 -26.49 -17.68 -6.80
C LYS A 770 -27.27 -16.35 -6.90
N ARG A 771 -26.75 -15.25 -6.34
CA ARG A 771 -27.39 -13.94 -6.43
C ARG A 771 -27.20 -13.29 -7.81
N TYR A 772 -26.07 -13.53 -8.45
CA TYR A 772 -25.79 -12.99 -9.78
C TYR A 772 -26.72 -13.58 -10.85
N THR A 773 -27.30 -14.76 -10.63
CA THR A 773 -28.27 -15.39 -11.53
C THR A 773 -29.74 -15.02 -11.28
N THR A 774 -30.05 -14.30 -10.21
CA THR A 774 -31.45 -14.02 -9.82
C THR A 774 -32.14 -13.13 -10.85
N PRO A 775 -33.31 -13.51 -11.41
CA PRO A 775 -34.01 -12.67 -12.37
C PRO A 775 -34.48 -11.35 -11.72
N PRO A 776 -34.46 -10.22 -12.45
CA PRO A 776 -34.92 -8.94 -11.92
C PRO A 776 -36.45 -8.92 -11.78
N THR A 777 -36.95 -9.05 -10.55
CA THR A 777 -38.40 -9.03 -10.27
C THR A 777 -38.94 -7.67 -9.85
N ALA A 778 -38.09 -6.80 -9.28
CA ALA A 778 -38.46 -5.48 -8.78
C ALA A 778 -37.76 -4.36 -9.57
N PRO A 779 -38.31 -3.14 -9.65
CA PRO A 779 -37.68 -2.01 -10.37
C PRO A 779 -36.23 -1.74 -9.96
N ARG A 780 -35.93 -1.85 -8.65
CA ARG A 780 -34.56 -1.74 -8.13
C ARG A 780 -33.62 -2.81 -8.70
N HIS A 781 -34.11 -4.03 -8.88
CA HIS A 781 -33.33 -5.14 -9.43
C HIS A 781 -32.99 -4.92 -10.90
N TYR A 782 -33.86 -4.28 -11.68
CA TYR A 782 -33.53 -3.92 -13.07
C TYR A 782 -32.38 -2.90 -13.14
N ILE A 783 -32.40 -1.89 -12.28
CA ILE A 783 -31.35 -0.86 -12.21
C ILE A 783 -30.02 -1.47 -11.75
N GLN A 784 -30.06 -2.35 -10.76
CA GLN A 784 -28.84 -2.95 -10.21
C GLN A 784 -28.28 -4.07 -11.09
N TYR A 785 -29.13 -5.03 -11.47
CA TYR A 785 -28.64 -6.29 -12.03
C TYR A 785 -28.39 -6.21 -13.53
N ASP A 786 -29.24 -5.48 -14.27
CA ASP A 786 -29.20 -5.47 -15.73
C ASP A 786 -28.57 -4.20 -16.31
N GLN A 787 -28.66 -3.05 -15.62
CA GLN A 787 -28.05 -1.79 -16.09
C GLN A 787 -26.65 -1.52 -15.52
N GLY A 788 -26.27 -2.22 -14.43
CA GLY A 788 -24.99 -2.06 -13.74
C GLY A 788 -24.44 -3.41 -13.29
N GLU A 789 -24.49 -4.40 -14.17
CA GLU A 789 -24.10 -5.79 -13.94
C GLU A 789 -22.67 -5.93 -13.40
N ASP A 790 -21.71 -5.17 -13.96
CA ASP A 790 -20.32 -5.19 -13.50
C ASP A 790 -20.19 -4.70 -12.05
N ARG A 791 -20.96 -3.66 -11.71
CA ARG A 791 -21.00 -3.10 -10.36
C ARG A 791 -21.72 -4.02 -9.38
N TRP A 792 -22.79 -4.68 -9.83
CA TRP A 792 -23.50 -5.67 -9.04
C TRP A 792 -22.60 -6.85 -8.71
N LEU A 793 -21.84 -7.35 -9.68
CA LEU A 793 -20.86 -8.42 -9.45
C LEU A 793 -19.79 -8.01 -8.43
N CYS A 794 -19.23 -6.80 -8.55
CA CYS A 794 -18.29 -6.27 -7.56
C CYS A 794 -18.93 -6.12 -6.18
N THR A 795 -20.18 -5.67 -6.11
CA THR A 795 -20.94 -5.53 -4.87
C THR A 795 -21.10 -6.89 -4.17
N LEU A 796 -21.39 -7.95 -4.92
CA LEU A 796 -21.47 -9.32 -4.38
C LEU A 796 -20.13 -9.81 -3.84
N LEU A 797 -19.03 -9.57 -4.57
CA LEU A 797 -17.67 -9.92 -4.11
C LEU A 797 -17.31 -9.19 -2.81
N LEU A 798 -17.62 -7.88 -2.73
CA LEU A 798 -17.40 -7.07 -1.53
C LEU A 798 -18.27 -7.56 -0.35
N GLN A 799 -19.52 -7.95 -0.60
CA GLN A 799 -20.41 -8.52 0.41
C GLN A 799 -19.92 -9.87 0.96
N GLN A 800 -19.21 -10.68 0.16
CA GLN A 800 -18.55 -11.90 0.62
C GLN A 800 -17.20 -11.66 1.33
N GLY A 801 -16.69 -10.42 1.32
CA GLY A 801 -15.43 -10.07 1.98
C GLY A 801 -14.19 -10.14 1.08
N TYR A 802 -14.35 -10.33 -0.23
CA TYR A 802 -13.25 -10.18 -1.18
C TYR A 802 -12.88 -8.72 -1.36
N ARG A 803 -11.61 -8.47 -1.67
CA ARG A 803 -11.13 -7.14 -2.05
C ARG A 803 -11.22 -6.98 -3.57
N VAL A 804 -11.40 -5.74 -3.98
CA VAL A 804 -11.33 -5.30 -5.37
C VAL A 804 -10.28 -4.19 -5.46
N GLU A 805 -9.34 -4.31 -6.39
CA GLU A 805 -8.20 -3.40 -6.49
C GLU A 805 -8.08 -2.76 -7.88
N TYR A 806 -7.55 -1.55 -7.90
CA TYR A 806 -7.26 -0.81 -9.13
C TYR A 806 -5.76 -0.78 -9.41
N CYS A 807 -5.38 -1.11 -10.63
CA CYS A 807 -4.00 -1.09 -11.08
C CYS A 807 -3.76 0.04 -12.09
N ALA A 808 -3.18 1.12 -11.58
CA ALA A 808 -2.80 2.29 -12.37
C ALA A 808 -1.71 2.02 -13.43
N ALA A 809 -0.96 0.92 -13.33
CA ALA A 809 0.09 0.57 -14.30
C ALA A 809 -0.41 -0.30 -15.46
N SER A 810 -1.66 -0.75 -15.40
CA SER A 810 -2.27 -1.64 -16.39
C SER A 810 -3.19 -0.81 -17.28
N ASP A 811 -2.69 -0.30 -18.39
CA ASP A 811 -3.46 0.58 -19.29
C ASP A 811 -4.24 -0.21 -20.35
N SER A 812 -5.45 0.25 -20.65
CA SER A 812 -6.35 -0.25 -21.69
C SER A 812 -7.06 0.93 -22.34
N PHE A 813 -7.48 0.77 -23.59
CA PHE A 813 -8.13 1.80 -24.38
C PHE A 813 -9.49 1.32 -24.88
N THR A 814 -10.48 2.21 -24.94
CA THR A 814 -11.88 1.89 -25.29
C THR A 814 -12.48 3.05 -26.07
N TYR A 815 -13.40 2.78 -26.99
CA TYR A 815 -14.11 3.83 -27.71
C TYR A 815 -15.19 4.43 -26.81
N ALA A 816 -15.10 5.74 -26.58
CA ALA A 816 -16.11 6.44 -25.83
C ALA A 816 -17.18 7.03 -26.77
N PRO A 817 -18.43 7.19 -26.32
CA PRO A 817 -19.50 7.81 -27.10
C PRO A 817 -19.11 9.19 -27.63
N GLU A 818 -19.12 9.39 -28.95
CA GLU A 818 -18.85 10.68 -29.57
C GLU A 818 -20.11 11.57 -29.60
N GLY A 819 -21.27 10.96 -29.76
CA GLY A 819 -22.58 11.61 -29.80
C GLY A 819 -23.21 11.84 -28.42
N PHE A 820 -24.02 12.90 -28.30
CA PHE A 820 -24.72 13.21 -27.04
C PHE A 820 -25.78 12.18 -26.66
N GLU A 821 -26.51 11.62 -27.64
CA GLU A 821 -27.55 10.62 -27.38
C GLU A 821 -26.96 9.35 -26.74
N GLU A 822 -25.88 8.81 -27.32
CA GLU A 822 -25.18 7.64 -26.80
C GLU A 822 -24.57 7.91 -25.41
N PHE A 823 -23.90 9.07 -25.27
CA PHE A 823 -23.36 9.52 -23.99
C PHE A 823 -24.45 9.60 -22.90
N TYR A 824 -25.57 10.25 -23.20
CA TYR A 824 -26.68 10.40 -22.25
C TYR A 824 -27.30 9.05 -21.86
N ASN A 825 -27.53 8.17 -22.84
CA ASN A 825 -28.03 6.82 -22.60
C ASN A 825 -27.06 5.98 -21.74
N GLN A 826 -25.75 6.17 -21.89
CA GLN A 826 -24.75 5.54 -21.03
C GLN A 826 -24.88 6.05 -19.57
N ARG A 827 -24.99 7.37 -19.36
CA ARG A 827 -25.04 7.94 -17.99
C ARG A 827 -26.34 7.65 -17.26
N ARG A 828 -27.44 7.51 -18.00
CA ARG A 828 -28.72 7.07 -17.46
C ARG A 828 -28.68 5.65 -16.89
N ARG A 829 -27.78 4.79 -17.37
CA ARG A 829 -27.55 3.45 -16.79
C ARG A 829 -26.58 3.51 -15.60
N TRP A 830 -25.49 4.25 -15.74
CA TRP A 830 -24.40 4.25 -14.75
C TRP A 830 -24.75 4.98 -13.45
N THR A 831 -25.41 6.13 -13.51
CA THR A 831 -25.68 6.94 -12.30
C THR A 831 -26.68 6.27 -11.35
N PRO A 832 -27.84 5.78 -11.80
CA PRO A 832 -28.80 5.11 -10.91
C PRO A 832 -28.26 3.78 -10.36
N SER A 833 -27.56 3.00 -11.18
CA SER A 833 -26.93 1.74 -10.72
C SER A 833 -25.84 1.99 -9.69
N THR A 834 -25.07 3.07 -9.85
CA THR A 834 -24.09 3.54 -8.86
C THR A 834 -24.75 3.78 -7.52
N LEU A 835 -25.82 4.59 -7.49
CA LEU A 835 -26.51 4.94 -6.26
C LEU A 835 -27.13 3.70 -5.60
N ALA A 836 -27.83 2.87 -6.37
CA ALA A 836 -28.52 1.69 -5.85
C ALA A 836 -27.55 0.67 -5.25
N ASN A 837 -26.39 0.41 -5.87
CA ASN A 837 -25.39 -0.52 -5.33
C ASN A 837 -24.69 0.04 -4.08
N ILE A 838 -24.39 1.34 -4.04
CA ILE A 838 -23.82 1.97 -2.83
C ILE A 838 -24.80 1.87 -1.66
N LEU A 839 -26.08 2.17 -1.88
CA LEU A 839 -27.11 2.04 -0.84
C LEU A 839 -27.23 0.59 -0.33
N ASP A 840 -27.11 -0.41 -1.22
CA ASP A 840 -27.12 -1.83 -0.84
C ASP A 840 -25.91 -2.18 0.05
N LEU A 841 -24.71 -1.69 -0.29
CA LEU A 841 -23.51 -1.88 0.54
C LEU A 841 -23.67 -1.24 1.93
N LEU A 842 -24.24 -0.03 2.01
CA LEU A 842 -24.48 0.66 3.28
C LEU A 842 -25.51 -0.06 4.17
N GLN A 843 -26.49 -0.75 3.58
CA GLN A 843 -27.49 -1.52 4.33
C GLN A 843 -26.92 -2.82 4.93
N VAL A 844 -25.87 -3.38 4.34
CA VAL A 844 -25.21 -4.62 4.80
C VAL A 844 -24.22 -4.30 5.95
N ASN A 845 -24.71 -3.65 7.01
CA ASN A 845 -23.89 -3.24 8.17
C ASN A 845 -23.36 -4.41 9.03
N LYS A 846 -23.89 -5.63 8.89
CA LYS A 846 -23.50 -6.77 9.74
C LYS A 846 -22.39 -7.66 9.15
N ASN A 847 -22.27 -7.75 7.82
CA ASN A 847 -21.29 -8.64 7.16
C ASN A 847 -20.01 -7.93 6.68
N ILE A 848 -19.96 -6.60 6.67
CA ILE A 848 -18.71 -5.83 6.52
C ILE A 848 -17.73 -6.13 7.69
N SER A 849 -18.24 -6.71 8.79
CA SER A 849 -17.41 -7.31 9.84
C SER A 849 -16.50 -8.46 9.36
N ILE A 850 -16.77 -9.06 8.20
CA ILE A 850 -15.89 -10.05 7.54
C ILE A 850 -14.77 -9.35 6.77
N PHE A 851 -15.06 -8.21 6.12
CA PHE A 851 -14.04 -7.30 5.55
C PHE A 851 -13.05 -6.84 6.64
N ALA A 852 -13.55 -6.65 7.87
CA ALA A 852 -12.77 -6.35 9.06
C ALA A 852 -12.01 -7.55 9.67
N ARG A 853 -12.36 -8.80 9.34
CA ARG A 853 -11.67 -10.00 9.86
C ARG A 853 -10.37 -10.33 9.12
N PHE A 854 -10.21 -9.87 7.87
CA PHE A 854 -9.07 -10.24 7.02
C PHE A 854 -8.09 -9.10 6.73
N LEU A 855 -8.47 -7.84 6.99
CA LEU A 855 -7.53 -6.72 6.99
C LEU A 855 -6.71 -6.76 8.30
N ASP A 856 -5.51 -7.31 8.22
CA ASP A 856 -4.43 -7.21 9.22
C ASP A 856 -3.86 -5.77 9.27
N ILE A 857 -4.75 -4.77 9.24
CA ILE A 857 -4.45 -3.34 9.22
C ILE A 857 -5.47 -2.65 10.12
N SER A 858 -4.97 -2.01 11.19
CA SER A 858 -5.64 -1.12 12.15
C SER A 858 -7.04 -0.62 11.75
N GLN A 859 -8.00 -0.74 12.68
CA GLN A 859 -9.38 -0.24 12.60
C GLN A 859 -9.51 1.19 12.01
N VAL A 860 -8.48 2.02 12.14
CA VAL A 860 -8.35 3.36 11.53
C VAL A 860 -8.60 3.41 10.01
N LYS A 861 -8.41 2.32 9.25
CA LYS A 861 -8.76 2.30 7.81
C LYS A 861 -10.23 1.95 7.55
N LEU A 862 -10.85 1.13 8.39
CA LEU A 862 -12.30 0.86 8.32
C LEU A 862 -13.09 2.12 8.71
N ASP A 863 -12.58 2.88 9.69
CA ASP A 863 -13.11 4.19 10.08
C ASP A 863 -12.97 5.26 8.98
N ALA A 864 -12.18 5.01 7.92
CA ALA A 864 -12.06 5.89 6.75
C ALA A 864 -12.88 5.39 5.53
N ILE A 865 -13.04 4.06 5.38
CA ILE A 865 -13.88 3.47 4.33
C ILE A 865 -15.36 3.79 4.59
N HIS A 866 -15.83 3.69 5.84
CA HIS A 866 -17.21 4.05 6.19
C HIS A 866 -17.56 5.52 5.81
N PRO A 867 -16.82 6.57 6.23
CA PRO A 867 -17.08 7.94 5.81
C PRO A 867 -17.01 8.15 4.31
N SER A 868 -16.06 7.52 3.60
CA SER A 868 -15.92 7.67 2.13
C SER A 868 -17.11 7.09 1.35
N GLN A 869 -17.76 6.05 1.87
CA GLN A 869 -18.97 5.47 1.30
C GLN A 869 -20.23 6.28 1.65
N TYR A 870 -20.31 6.85 2.85
CA TYR A 870 -21.39 7.78 3.25
C TYR A 870 -21.28 9.15 2.57
N SER A 871 -20.06 9.64 2.31
CA SER A 871 -19.84 10.96 1.71
C SER A 871 -20.23 11.00 0.23
N ARG A 872 -20.20 9.86 -0.47
CA ARG A 872 -20.43 9.80 -1.92
C ARG A 872 -21.88 10.06 -2.37
N PRO A 873 -22.93 9.45 -1.76
CA PRO A 873 -24.30 9.87 -2.03
C PRO A 873 -24.54 11.32 -1.59
N LEU A 874 -23.87 11.79 -0.52
CA LEU A 874 -23.92 13.19 -0.10
C LEU A 874 -23.30 14.13 -1.15
N THR A 875 -22.13 13.81 -1.73
CA THR A 875 -21.55 14.59 -2.83
C THR A 875 -22.46 14.61 -4.05
N GLY A 876 -23.09 13.48 -4.37
CA GLY A 876 -24.08 13.37 -5.45
C GLY A 876 -25.33 14.24 -5.26
N LEU A 877 -25.68 14.58 -4.01
CA LEU A 877 -26.76 15.52 -3.66
C LEU A 877 -26.27 16.97 -3.60
N VAL A 878 -25.07 17.20 -3.06
CA VAL A 878 -24.50 18.53 -2.87
C VAL A 878 -24.16 19.19 -4.20
N THR A 879 -23.66 18.47 -5.20
CA THR A 879 -23.29 19.08 -6.49
C THR A 879 -24.49 19.66 -7.23
N PRO A 880 -25.60 18.94 -7.46
CA PRO A 880 -26.81 19.53 -8.04
C PRO A 880 -27.39 20.67 -7.20
N ALA A 881 -27.37 20.55 -5.86
CA ALA A 881 -27.83 21.61 -4.98
C ALA A 881 -26.97 22.88 -5.10
N THR A 882 -25.66 22.73 -5.26
CA THR A 882 -24.72 23.86 -5.44
C THR A 882 -24.95 24.52 -6.79
N ILE A 883 -25.11 23.75 -7.87
CA ILE A 883 -25.42 24.30 -9.21
C ILE A 883 -26.76 25.04 -9.17
N PHE A 884 -27.76 24.46 -8.51
CA PHE A 884 -29.06 25.10 -8.33
C PHE A 884 -28.92 26.45 -7.60
N LEU A 885 -28.15 26.50 -6.51
CA LEU A 885 -27.86 27.74 -5.78
C LEU A 885 -27.03 28.74 -6.61
N LEU A 886 -26.09 28.28 -7.44
CA LEU A 886 -25.31 29.13 -8.32
C LEU A 886 -26.18 29.79 -9.40
N ILE A 887 -27.08 29.03 -10.03
CA ILE A 887 -28.04 29.56 -11.00
C ILE A 887 -28.97 30.57 -10.32
N LEU A 888 -29.46 30.25 -9.12
CA LEU A 888 -30.28 31.17 -8.33
C LEU A 888 -29.53 32.49 -8.05
N GLY A 889 -28.29 32.39 -7.58
CA GLY A 889 -27.41 33.54 -7.34
C GLY A 889 -27.18 34.37 -8.61
N ALA A 890 -26.90 33.71 -9.73
CA ALA A 890 -26.71 34.35 -11.03
C ALA A 890 -27.96 35.11 -11.50
N ILE A 891 -29.16 34.52 -11.37
CA ILE A 891 -30.43 35.19 -11.72
C ILE A 891 -30.64 36.42 -10.84
N THR A 892 -30.46 36.31 -9.53
CA THR A 892 -30.65 37.45 -8.60
C THR A 892 -29.62 38.57 -8.82
N THR A 893 -28.44 38.25 -9.33
CA THR A 893 -27.39 39.23 -9.63
C THR A 893 -27.61 39.88 -10.99
N ALA A 894 -28.01 39.10 -12.00
CA ALA A 894 -28.28 39.60 -13.36
C ALA A 894 -29.57 40.41 -13.45
N TYR A 895 -30.59 40.04 -12.67
CA TYR A 895 -31.92 40.67 -12.66
C TYR A 895 -32.36 41.01 -11.23
N PRO A 896 -31.85 42.10 -10.64
CA PRO A 896 -32.17 42.50 -9.27
C PRO A 896 -33.66 42.83 -9.05
N GLU A 897 -34.39 43.14 -10.13
CA GLU A 897 -35.82 43.44 -10.12
C GLU A 897 -36.70 42.21 -9.85
N ILE A 898 -36.18 41.00 -10.09
CA ILE A 898 -36.91 39.76 -9.83
C ILE A 898 -36.75 39.42 -8.34
N PRO A 899 -37.85 39.33 -7.56
CA PRO A 899 -37.76 38.95 -6.15
C PRO A 899 -37.21 37.52 -6.02
N LEU A 900 -36.52 37.23 -4.91
CA LEU A 900 -35.87 35.93 -4.67
C LEU A 900 -36.81 34.73 -4.89
N TYR A 901 -38.07 34.85 -4.48
CA TYR A 901 -39.09 33.82 -4.71
C TYR A 901 -39.40 33.62 -6.21
N GLY A 902 -39.40 34.69 -7.00
CA GLY A 902 -39.57 34.62 -8.45
C GLY A 902 -38.37 33.96 -9.13
N ALA A 903 -37.16 34.30 -8.72
CA ALA A 903 -35.93 33.67 -9.22
C ALA A 903 -35.86 32.17 -8.84
N LEU A 904 -36.30 31.82 -7.63
CA LEU A 904 -36.41 30.42 -7.20
C LEU A 904 -37.41 29.66 -8.06
N LEU A 905 -38.61 30.21 -8.29
CA LEU A 905 -39.66 29.55 -9.06
C LEU A 905 -39.23 29.36 -10.53
N LEU A 906 -38.53 30.34 -11.10
CA LEU A 906 -37.97 30.27 -12.45
C LEU A 906 -36.88 29.20 -12.59
N ASN A 907 -36.11 28.95 -11.52
CA ASN A 907 -35.09 27.89 -11.49
C ASN A 907 -35.68 26.49 -11.19
N VAL A 908 -36.71 26.40 -10.33
CA VAL A 908 -37.39 25.12 -10.01
C VAL A 908 -38.22 24.61 -11.18
N LEU A 909 -38.89 25.50 -11.92
CA LEU A 909 -39.86 25.11 -12.94
C LEU A 909 -39.26 24.20 -14.04
N PRO A 910 -38.10 24.51 -14.66
CA PRO A 910 -37.45 23.60 -15.62
C PRO A 910 -37.08 22.25 -15.00
N VAL A 911 -36.58 22.24 -13.76
CA VAL A 911 -36.22 21.01 -13.04
C VAL A 911 -37.46 20.15 -12.79
N ALA A 912 -38.57 20.75 -12.34
CA ALA A 912 -39.83 20.04 -12.10
C ALA A 912 -40.43 19.49 -13.40
N ILE A 913 -40.42 20.27 -14.49
CA ILE A 913 -40.84 19.81 -15.82
C ILE A 913 -39.98 18.62 -16.26
N PHE A 914 -38.66 18.72 -16.08
CA PHE A 914 -37.74 17.65 -16.44
C PHE A 914 -37.97 16.37 -15.63
N VAL A 915 -38.20 16.49 -14.31
CA VAL A 915 -38.56 15.34 -13.45
C VAL A 915 -39.87 14.69 -13.92
N MET A 916 -40.89 15.50 -14.25
CA MET A 916 -42.16 14.98 -14.78
C MET A 916 -41.99 14.28 -16.12
N LEU A 917 -41.13 14.80 -17.00
CA LEU A 917 -40.76 14.15 -18.26
C LEU A 917 -40.01 12.82 -18.00
N CYS A 918 -39.09 12.77 -17.04
CA CYS A 918 -38.40 11.54 -16.67
C CYS A 918 -39.36 10.45 -16.15
N LEU A 919 -40.44 10.84 -15.47
CA LEU A 919 -41.44 9.92 -14.91
C LEU A 919 -42.46 9.42 -15.94
N LYS A 920 -42.85 10.25 -16.91
CA LYS A 920 -43.96 9.95 -17.84
C LYS A 920 -43.54 9.68 -19.29
N ALA A 921 -42.43 10.24 -19.76
CA ALA A 921 -42.07 10.20 -21.17
C ALA A 921 -41.18 9.00 -21.52
N THR A 922 -41.19 8.61 -22.80
CA THR A 922 -40.31 7.53 -23.31
C THR A 922 -38.85 8.00 -23.38
N SER A 923 -37.91 7.04 -23.44
CA SER A 923 -36.47 7.31 -23.55
C SER A 923 -36.12 8.27 -24.68
N LYS A 924 -36.71 8.07 -25.86
CA LYS A 924 -36.46 8.89 -27.04
C LYS A 924 -36.90 10.34 -26.83
N THR A 925 -38.07 10.54 -26.21
CA THR A 925 -38.60 11.87 -25.90
C THR A 925 -37.73 12.60 -24.88
N GLN A 926 -37.24 11.89 -23.85
CA GLN A 926 -36.34 12.47 -22.84
C GLN A 926 -35.03 12.97 -23.46
N VAL A 927 -34.40 12.14 -24.31
CA VAL A 927 -33.17 12.50 -25.02
C VAL A 927 -33.41 13.68 -25.97
N SER A 928 -34.52 13.68 -26.70
CA SER A 928 -34.86 14.77 -27.61
C SER A 928 -35.01 16.11 -26.89
N VAL A 929 -35.64 16.13 -25.70
CA VAL A 929 -35.78 17.35 -24.90
C VAL A 929 -34.43 17.82 -24.35
N CYS A 930 -33.60 16.91 -23.84
CA CYS A 930 -32.25 17.26 -23.40
C CYS A 930 -31.38 17.79 -24.55
N THR A 931 -31.52 17.22 -25.74
CA THR A 931 -30.76 17.64 -26.92
C THR A 931 -31.22 19.01 -27.41
N PHE A 932 -32.52 19.31 -27.33
CA PHE A 932 -33.08 20.64 -27.66
C PHE A 932 -32.68 21.73 -26.66
N SER A 933 -32.37 21.37 -25.40
CA SER A 933 -31.89 22.32 -24.38
C SER A 933 -30.41 22.68 -24.51
N ARG A 934 -29.70 22.07 -25.47
CA ARG A 934 -28.30 22.33 -25.79
C ARG A 934 -28.21 23.25 -26.99
#